data_AF-A0A1D1V259-F1
#
_entry.id   AF-A0A1D1V259-F1
#
_cell.length_a   1.000
_cell.length_b   1.000
_cell.length_c   1.000
_cell.angle_alpha   90.00
_cell.angle_beta   90.00
_cell.angle_gamma   90.00
#
_symmetry.space_group_name_H-M   'P 1'
#
loop_
_entity.id
_entity.type
_entity.pdbx_description
1 polymer ?
#
loop_
_entity_poly.entity_id
_entity_poly.type
_entity_poly.pdbx_seq_one_letter_code
_entity_poly.pdbx_strand_id
1 'polypeptide(L)'
;MPSTQRPNSHEIYRKISMVSPARSGKKNSISLSHALPFIKPAVSADQALNISFSYWHISLIVATVGLLYFVPFYVWLLVSTCIYLAYRITEFYRVWDPSWPILLALRQYCIVVAYRYFGFYQTWKFHRSSFRVAAQQEETLLDLIKLNESTEYSKDHKLSLEYITSCEAFVRLHPLTKATDYVSYTERLKNGEDRVMTAEKPSYFSNTSGTIGGPVLIPFTRRVAKKIIQVVALQQYNAQKHIPWEELHRLRPILKLSYGTKKRTDTTASGIRVGGAATNPFLFQWYGEVFTAPSIVYDIEDPRAATYVQLLFALKYRNLGAIDGLAASLVYFALKQLEADWKELVKDIRLGSLNKDLLLSDSVRRILESQLTPDQQRASRLEREFEKGFSNIANRIWPKLRIINCITMGASTIYARYIRDYYARDASMYTVAYAGAEGLFGINLWPQMYPSRFALLPDVNFYEFIPLRDKDKEQPKTLFMEQLEWNHDYELVITTAANLNRYRLGDIVRVVDFYNEIPVVEFKEKPSATLSVRGEQVPENSVYRALMNTIAQMKSRISNLVDYATCENILLNSANVDLGLALPYHAIFVEISPSPTEKDDTADLAKDIAQTYDENLRKIHEKYDELRSLPSLSCAVVYLIKAGGFSRLKDHLIRTMGVTSFEVKMRHILQKRELVMFLLNNALPT
;
A
#
# COMPACT_ATOMS: atom_id res chain seq x y z
N MET A 1 -4.11 -16.19 -35.38
CA MET A 1 -5.07 -15.58 -34.44
C MET A 1 -4.83 -14.07 -34.45
N PRO A 2 -5.89 -13.24 -34.46
CA PRO A 2 -5.79 -11.86 -34.91
C PRO A 2 -4.95 -10.99 -33.97
N SER A 3 -4.17 -10.09 -34.57
CA SER A 3 -3.39 -9.05 -33.92
C SER A 3 -4.23 -8.29 -32.90
N THR A 4 -3.89 -8.41 -31.62
CA THR A 4 -4.49 -7.63 -30.55
C THR A 4 -4.16 -6.15 -30.75
N GLN A 5 -5.08 -5.42 -31.38
CA GLN A 5 -5.00 -3.97 -31.48
C GLN A 5 -4.88 -3.35 -30.08
N ARG A 6 -3.93 -2.42 -29.94
CA ARG A 6 -3.83 -1.49 -28.79
C ARG A 6 -5.23 -0.95 -28.46
N PRO A 7 -5.70 -1.03 -27.21
CA PRO A 7 -6.73 -0.09 -26.76
C PRO A 7 -6.18 1.32 -26.98
N ASN A 8 -7.01 2.22 -27.52
CA ASN A 8 -6.62 3.59 -27.80
C ASN A 8 -6.39 4.34 -26.46
N SER A 9 -5.21 4.16 -25.86
CA SER A 9 -4.82 4.67 -24.52
C SER A 9 -4.98 6.19 -24.42
N HIS A 10 -4.94 6.89 -25.55
CA HIS A 10 -5.20 8.32 -25.62
C HIS A 10 -6.59 8.77 -25.13
N GLU A 11 -7.63 7.93 -25.21
CA GLU A 11 -8.97 8.32 -24.77
C GLU A 11 -9.17 8.23 -23.24
N ILE A 12 -8.54 7.23 -22.61
CA ILE A 12 -8.61 7.04 -21.15
C ILE A 12 -7.86 8.17 -20.42
N TYR A 13 -6.72 8.60 -20.96
CA TYR A 13 -5.89 9.66 -20.35
C TYR A 13 -6.31 11.09 -20.73
N ARG A 14 -7.10 11.27 -21.81
CA ARG A 14 -7.61 12.60 -22.21
C ARG A 14 -8.50 13.25 -21.15
N LYS A 15 -9.20 12.48 -20.32
CA LYS A 15 -9.97 13.02 -19.18
C LYS A 15 -9.09 13.50 -18.02
N ILE A 16 -7.79 13.18 -18.03
CA ILE A 16 -6.82 13.49 -16.95
C ILE A 16 -5.86 14.62 -17.36
N SER A 17 -5.62 14.81 -18.67
CA SER A 17 -4.80 15.90 -19.20
C SER A 17 -5.50 17.26 -19.09
N MET A 18 -4.85 18.22 -18.41
CA MET A 18 -5.29 19.62 -18.37
C MET A 18 -4.88 20.42 -19.61
N VAL A 19 -4.24 19.79 -20.59
CA VAL A 19 -3.77 20.48 -21.80
C VAL A 19 -4.15 19.64 -23.02
N SER A 20 -5.12 20.14 -23.78
CA SER A 20 -5.29 19.71 -25.17
C SER A 20 -4.04 20.19 -25.92
N PRO A 21 -3.32 19.33 -26.67
CA PRO A 21 -2.18 19.78 -27.43
C PRO A 21 -2.67 20.86 -28.40
N ALA A 22 -2.14 22.07 -28.26
CA ALA A 22 -2.39 23.13 -29.22
C ALA A 22 -1.93 22.64 -30.60
N ARG A 23 -2.88 22.32 -31.47
CA ARG A 23 -2.58 22.08 -32.89
C ARG A 23 -1.94 23.37 -33.42
N SER A 24 -0.71 23.25 -33.89
CA SER A 24 -0.08 24.27 -34.71
C SER A 24 -0.96 24.54 -35.93
N GLY A 25 -1.50 25.75 -36.04
CA GLY A 25 -2.28 26.13 -37.22
C GLY A 25 -3.22 27.31 -37.04
N LYS A 26 -2.71 28.50 -37.40
CA LYS A 26 -3.42 29.73 -37.79
C LYS A 26 -4.33 30.42 -36.75
N LYS A 27 -3.90 31.62 -36.35
CA LYS A 27 -4.76 32.68 -35.78
C LYS A 27 -5.95 32.91 -36.71
N ASN A 28 -7.18 32.75 -36.20
CA ASN A 28 -8.37 33.44 -36.70
C ASN A 28 -9.30 33.68 -35.51
N SER A 29 -9.71 34.94 -35.33
CA SER A 29 -10.66 35.38 -34.31
C SER A 29 -12.05 34.78 -34.58
N ILE A 30 -12.60 34.07 -33.60
CA ILE A 30 -13.96 33.52 -33.70
C ILE A 30 -14.93 34.52 -33.08
N SER A 31 -15.82 35.07 -33.91
CA SER A 31 -16.93 35.92 -33.50
C SER A 31 -18.02 35.12 -32.76
N LEU A 32 -18.61 35.73 -31.72
CA LEU A 32 -19.66 35.18 -30.84
C LEU A 32 -20.86 34.56 -31.57
N SER A 33 -21.11 34.93 -32.83
CA SER A 33 -22.23 34.40 -33.62
C SER A 33 -22.10 32.91 -33.99
N HIS A 34 -20.89 32.35 -34.00
CA HIS A 34 -20.66 30.93 -34.29
C HIS A 34 -20.82 29.99 -33.07
N ALA A 35 -20.91 30.53 -31.86
CA ALA A 35 -21.05 29.74 -30.62
C ALA A 35 -22.51 29.44 -30.25
N LEU A 36 -23.46 30.26 -30.72
CA LEU A 36 -24.89 30.15 -30.36
C LEU A 36 -25.57 28.82 -30.75
N PRO A 37 -25.23 28.15 -31.87
CA PRO A 37 -25.84 26.86 -32.21
C PRO A 37 -25.42 25.70 -31.29
N PHE A 38 -24.27 25.79 -30.61
CA PHE A 38 -23.77 24.77 -29.68
C PHE A 38 -24.35 24.90 -28.27
N ILE A 39 -24.90 26.05 -27.92
CA ILE A 39 -25.44 26.34 -26.58
C ILE A 39 -26.92 25.92 -26.47
N LYS A 40 -27.66 25.91 -27.58
CA LYS A 40 -29.11 25.64 -27.57
C LYS A 40 -29.54 24.20 -27.22
N PRO A 41 -28.78 23.12 -27.52
CA PRO A 41 -29.18 21.78 -27.08
C PRO A 41 -28.92 21.53 -25.58
N ALA A 42 -28.11 22.37 -24.91
CA ALA A 42 -27.74 22.16 -23.50
C ALA A 42 -28.82 22.61 -22.49
N VAL A 43 -29.95 23.15 -22.95
CA VAL A 43 -30.98 23.77 -22.09
C VAL A 43 -32.33 23.06 -22.17
N SER A 44 -32.50 22.02 -22.99
CA SER A 44 -33.77 21.29 -23.05
C SER A 44 -33.59 19.78 -22.92
N ALA A 45 -34.13 19.29 -21.80
CA ALA A 45 -34.52 17.91 -21.47
C ALA A 45 -33.54 17.09 -20.60
N ASP A 46 -34.06 16.82 -19.39
CA ASP A 46 -33.78 15.79 -18.40
C ASP A 46 -32.60 15.89 -17.42
N GLN A 47 -33.00 15.75 -16.16
CA GLN A 47 -32.28 15.87 -14.90
C GLN A 47 -31.00 15.01 -14.85
N ALA A 48 -29.81 15.62 -14.91
CA ALA A 48 -28.56 15.14 -14.27
C ALA A 48 -27.30 16.01 -14.55
N LEU A 49 -27.44 17.30 -14.85
CA LEU A 49 -26.27 18.20 -14.89
C LEU A 49 -26.24 19.04 -13.61
N ASN A 50 -25.70 18.43 -12.56
CA ASN A 50 -25.24 19.14 -11.37
C ASN A 50 -24.00 19.96 -11.76
N ILE A 51 -24.18 21.04 -12.53
CA ILE A 51 -23.14 22.04 -12.75
C ILE A 51 -22.95 22.68 -11.38
N SER A 52 -21.92 22.27 -10.65
CA SER A 52 -21.52 22.97 -9.44
C SER A 52 -21.24 24.42 -9.84
N PHE A 53 -22.09 25.34 -9.38
CA PHE A 53 -21.88 26.77 -9.53
C PHE A 53 -20.58 27.12 -8.80
N SER A 54 -19.47 27.08 -9.52
CA SER A 54 -18.14 27.29 -8.97
C SER A 54 -17.84 28.78 -9.03
N TYR A 55 -17.75 29.44 -7.87
CA TYR A 55 -17.40 30.86 -7.71
C TYR A 55 -16.03 31.21 -8.34
N TRP A 56 -15.20 30.21 -8.70
CA TRP A 56 -14.05 30.40 -9.59
C TRP A 56 -14.45 31.01 -10.94
N HIS A 57 -15.57 30.60 -11.51
CA HIS A 57 -16.08 31.14 -12.78
C HIS A 57 -16.58 32.57 -12.57
N ILE A 58 -17.21 32.89 -11.44
CA ILE A 58 -17.59 34.26 -11.09
C ILE A 58 -16.33 35.12 -10.87
N SER A 59 -15.32 34.62 -10.17
CA SER A 59 -14.06 35.34 -9.97
C SER A 59 -13.29 35.52 -11.28
N LEU A 60 -13.33 34.55 -12.19
CA LEU A 60 -12.77 34.67 -13.54
C LEU A 60 -13.56 35.65 -14.41
N ILE A 61 -14.90 35.64 -14.33
CA ILE A 61 -15.78 36.60 -15.02
C ILE A 61 -15.56 38.01 -14.46
N VAL A 62 -15.50 38.18 -13.14
CA VAL A 62 -15.16 39.44 -12.47
C VAL A 62 -13.72 39.87 -12.78
N ALA A 63 -12.78 38.94 -12.94
CA ALA A 63 -11.42 39.21 -13.40
C ALA A 63 -11.37 39.67 -14.85
N THR A 64 -12.15 39.04 -15.72
CA THR A 64 -12.24 39.40 -17.13
C THR A 64 -12.95 40.75 -17.31
N VAL A 65 -13.98 41.03 -16.52
CA VAL A 65 -14.74 42.30 -16.50
C VAL A 65 -13.95 43.43 -15.82
N GLY A 66 -13.17 43.13 -14.77
CA GLY A 66 -12.28 44.08 -14.11
C GLY A 66 -11.07 44.48 -14.95
N LEU A 67 -10.61 43.61 -15.85
CA LEU A 67 -9.62 43.95 -16.88
C LEU A 67 -10.19 44.81 -18.03
N LEU A 68 -11.52 44.78 -18.21
CA LEU A 68 -12.22 45.53 -19.26
C LEU A 68 -12.66 46.95 -18.84
N TYR A 69 -12.63 47.28 -17.55
CA TYR A 69 -13.01 48.60 -17.03
C TYR A 69 -11.95 49.15 -16.07
N PHE A 70 -11.83 50.48 -16.00
CA PHE A 70 -10.88 51.28 -15.19
C PHE A 70 -11.00 51.09 -13.66
N VAL A 71 -11.01 49.85 -13.15
CA VAL A 71 -10.90 49.56 -11.73
C VAL A 71 -9.41 49.47 -11.40
N PRO A 72 -8.87 50.28 -10.47
CA PRO A 72 -7.48 50.15 -10.05
C PRO A 72 -7.20 48.71 -9.61
N PHE A 73 -6.11 48.13 -10.11
CA PHE A 73 -5.71 46.73 -9.85
C PHE A 73 -5.80 46.33 -8.37
N TYR A 74 -5.50 47.27 -7.46
CA TYR A 74 -5.59 47.07 -6.01
C TYR A 74 -7.02 46.86 -5.50
N VAL A 75 -8.01 47.58 -6.03
CA VAL A 75 -9.43 47.41 -5.70
C VAL A 75 -9.90 46.04 -6.21
N TRP A 76 -9.49 45.66 -7.41
CA TRP A 76 -9.79 44.35 -7.98
C TRP A 76 -9.19 43.19 -7.16
N LEU A 77 -7.91 43.31 -6.78
CA LEU A 77 -7.22 42.31 -5.96
C LEU A 77 -7.88 42.18 -4.59
N LEU A 78 -8.26 43.30 -3.96
CA LEU A 78 -8.96 43.31 -2.68
C LEU A 78 -10.32 42.61 -2.76
N VAL A 79 -11.17 42.99 -3.73
CA VAL A 79 -12.50 42.38 -3.91
C VAL A 79 -12.40 40.88 -4.19
N SER A 80 -11.49 40.48 -5.08
CA SER A 80 -11.27 39.06 -5.41
C SER A 80 -10.79 38.26 -4.19
N THR A 81 -9.89 38.84 -3.38
CA THR A 81 -9.41 38.23 -2.14
C THR A 81 -10.53 38.10 -1.12
N CYS A 82 -11.37 39.12 -0.95
CA CYS A 82 -12.53 39.07 -0.05
C CYS A 82 -13.55 38.00 -0.46
N ILE A 83 -13.87 37.90 -1.76
CA ILE A 83 -14.77 36.86 -2.29
C ILE A 83 -14.19 35.47 -2.04
N TYR A 84 -12.89 35.29 -2.31
CA TYR A 84 -12.20 34.03 -2.06
C TYR A 84 -12.21 33.67 -0.57
N LEU A 85 -11.90 34.60 0.33
CA LEU A 85 -11.95 34.37 1.77
C LEU A 85 -13.36 34.03 2.25
N ALA A 86 -14.39 34.76 1.79
CA ALA A 86 -15.79 34.46 2.11
C ALA A 86 -16.20 33.06 1.64
N TYR A 87 -15.75 32.64 0.46
CA TYR A 87 -15.95 31.28 -0.03
C TYR A 87 -15.26 30.25 0.88
N ARG A 88 -13.99 30.47 1.26
CA ARG A 88 -13.25 29.53 2.11
C ARG A 88 -13.82 29.41 3.52
N ILE A 89 -14.32 30.52 4.07
CA ILE A 89 -15.04 30.53 5.34
C ILE A 89 -16.34 29.72 5.21
N THR A 90 -17.11 29.97 4.15
CA THR A 90 -18.36 29.24 3.90
C THR A 90 -18.12 27.75 3.68
N GLU A 91 -17.10 27.38 2.91
CA GLU A 91 -16.67 26.01 2.70
C GLU A 91 -16.26 25.36 4.02
N PHE A 92 -15.44 26.04 4.84
CA PHE A 92 -15.07 25.57 6.18
C PHE A 92 -16.32 25.26 7.03
N TYR A 93 -17.28 26.17 7.12
CA TYR A 93 -18.52 25.93 7.87
C TYR A 93 -19.39 24.81 7.29
N ARG A 94 -19.31 24.53 5.98
CA ARG A 94 -20.00 23.38 5.36
C ARG A 94 -19.34 22.05 5.72
N VAL A 95 -18.02 22.02 5.92
CA VAL A 95 -17.25 20.79 6.17
C VAL A 95 -16.94 20.55 7.65
N TRP A 96 -17.00 21.57 8.49
CA TRP A 96 -16.74 21.48 9.93
C TRP A 96 -17.88 20.77 10.66
N ASP A 97 -17.51 19.82 11.52
CA ASP A 97 -18.41 19.17 12.45
C ASP A 97 -18.36 19.91 13.79
N PRO A 98 -19.48 20.48 14.29
CA PRO A 98 -19.51 21.21 15.56
C PRO A 98 -19.06 20.38 16.76
N SER A 99 -19.07 19.05 16.67
CA SER A 99 -18.53 18.18 17.73
C SER A 99 -17.00 18.24 17.84
N TRP A 100 -16.31 18.92 16.92
CA TRP A 100 -14.85 18.98 16.86
C TRP A 100 -14.31 20.37 17.24
N PRO A 101 -13.21 20.46 18.00
CA PRO A 101 -12.64 21.75 18.39
C PRO A 101 -12.33 22.61 17.17
N ILE A 102 -12.88 23.84 17.13
CA ILE A 102 -12.82 24.72 15.95
C ILE A 102 -11.39 25.03 15.51
N LEU A 103 -10.45 25.22 16.45
CA LEU A 103 -9.05 25.50 16.13
C LEU A 103 -8.39 24.32 15.42
N LEU A 104 -8.74 23.11 15.86
CA LEU A 104 -8.21 21.88 15.29
C LEU A 104 -8.80 21.63 13.90
N ALA A 105 -10.11 21.86 13.77
CA ALA A 105 -10.83 21.89 12.50
C ALA A 105 -10.19 22.84 11.50
N LEU A 106 -9.93 24.07 11.92
CA LEU A 106 -9.36 25.09 11.08
C LEU A 106 -7.93 24.72 10.66
N ARG A 107 -7.12 24.18 11.57
CA ARG A 107 -5.75 23.69 11.28
C ARG A 107 -5.78 22.60 10.22
N GLN A 108 -6.60 21.56 10.39
CA GLN A 108 -6.72 20.49 9.40
C GLN A 108 -7.21 21.03 8.06
N TYR A 109 -8.21 21.92 8.07
CA TYR A 109 -8.73 22.54 6.86
C TYR A 109 -7.62 23.26 6.11
N CYS A 110 -6.87 24.15 6.77
CA CYS A 110 -5.75 24.86 6.17
C CYS A 110 -4.69 23.90 5.58
N ILE A 111 -4.39 22.80 6.26
CA ILE A 111 -3.46 21.77 5.76
C ILE A 111 -4.02 21.13 4.48
N VAL A 112 -5.26 20.65 4.49
CA VAL A 112 -5.90 20.02 3.32
C VAL A 112 -5.93 20.98 2.13
N VAL A 113 -6.26 22.25 2.39
CA VAL A 113 -6.24 23.34 1.42
C VAL A 113 -4.85 23.53 0.82
N ALA A 114 -3.81 23.64 1.65
CA ALA A 114 -2.44 23.81 1.19
C ALA A 114 -1.97 22.59 0.38
N TYR A 115 -2.27 21.37 0.85
CA TYR A 115 -1.98 20.12 0.15
C TYR A 115 -2.69 20.01 -1.19
N ARG A 116 -3.90 20.56 -1.34
CA ARG A 116 -4.60 20.60 -2.64
C ARG A 116 -3.81 21.41 -3.67
N TYR A 117 -3.35 22.61 -3.32
CA TYR A 117 -2.55 23.44 -4.24
C TYR A 117 -1.17 22.85 -4.50
N PHE A 118 -0.52 22.32 -3.45
CA PHE A 118 0.76 21.67 -3.60
C PHE A 118 0.66 20.41 -4.48
N GLY A 119 -0.37 19.60 -4.28
CA GLY A 119 -0.67 18.42 -5.10
C GLY A 119 -0.98 18.76 -6.55
N PHE A 120 -1.67 19.89 -6.81
CA PHE A 120 -1.83 20.42 -8.17
C PHE A 120 -0.48 20.72 -8.83
N TYR A 121 0.40 21.46 -8.15
CA TYR A 121 1.74 21.76 -8.66
C TYR A 121 2.55 20.48 -8.92
N GLN A 122 2.52 19.53 -7.98
CA GLN A 122 3.20 18.24 -8.14
C GLN A 122 2.63 17.41 -9.29
N THR A 123 1.30 17.48 -9.52
CA THR A 123 0.64 16.85 -10.67
C THR A 123 1.07 17.47 -11.98
N TRP A 124 1.13 18.80 -12.05
CA TRP A 124 1.64 19.50 -13.23
C TRP A 124 3.09 19.11 -13.51
N LYS A 125 3.95 19.07 -12.47
CA LYS A 125 5.35 18.65 -12.61
C LYS A 125 5.47 17.21 -13.13
N PHE A 126 4.74 16.27 -12.53
CA PHE A 126 4.71 14.86 -12.94
C PHE A 126 4.18 14.69 -14.37
N HIS A 127 3.12 15.42 -14.73
CA HIS A 127 2.59 15.40 -16.09
C HIS A 127 3.59 15.96 -17.10
N ARG A 128 4.28 17.06 -16.77
CA ARG A 128 5.32 17.62 -17.63
C ARG A 128 6.48 16.65 -17.84
N SER A 129 6.96 15.98 -16.78
CA SER A 129 8.05 15.00 -16.91
C SER A 129 7.64 13.75 -17.69
N SER A 130 6.35 13.41 -17.71
CA SER A 130 5.85 12.23 -18.40
C SER A 130 5.96 12.24 -19.93
N PHE A 131 6.28 13.38 -20.55
CA PHE A 131 6.55 13.51 -22.00
C PHE A 131 8.04 13.55 -22.35
N ARG A 132 8.93 13.38 -21.37
CA ARG A 132 10.38 13.43 -21.57
C ARG A 132 11.10 12.49 -20.61
N VAL A 133 10.66 11.23 -20.55
CA VAL A 133 11.05 10.30 -19.49
C VAL A 133 12.55 10.03 -19.47
N ALA A 134 13.17 9.82 -20.64
CA ALA A 134 14.62 9.60 -20.76
C ALA A 134 15.44 10.78 -20.18
N ALA A 135 15.12 12.00 -20.61
CA ALA A 135 15.77 13.21 -20.09
C ALA A 135 15.52 13.41 -18.59
N GLN A 136 14.31 13.11 -18.11
CA GLN A 136 14.01 13.21 -16.68
C GLN A 136 14.80 12.19 -15.85
N GLN A 137 14.99 10.97 -16.37
CA GLN A 137 15.79 9.93 -15.70
C GLN A 137 17.26 10.29 -15.64
N GLU A 138 17.82 10.87 -16.71
CA GLU A 138 19.20 11.37 -16.71
C GLU A 138 19.39 12.52 -15.71
N GLU A 139 18.51 13.53 -15.73
CA GLU A 139 18.52 14.61 -14.73
C GLU A 139 18.46 14.05 -13.29
N THR A 140 17.60 13.05 -13.06
CA THR A 140 17.41 12.45 -11.73
C THR A 140 18.63 11.66 -11.29
N LEU A 141 19.24 10.88 -12.18
CA LEU A 141 20.47 10.14 -11.87
C LEU A 141 21.60 11.11 -11.50
N LEU A 142 21.85 12.13 -12.33
CA LEU A 142 22.92 13.10 -12.07
C LEU A 142 22.69 13.87 -10.75
N ASP A 143 21.45 14.22 -10.44
CA ASP A 143 21.08 14.81 -9.13
C ASP A 143 21.38 13.86 -7.96
N LEU A 144 21.14 12.55 -8.11
CA LEU A 144 21.42 11.54 -7.08
C LEU A 144 22.93 11.30 -6.89
N ILE A 145 23.69 11.24 -7.99
CA ILE A 145 25.15 11.14 -7.94
C ILE A 145 25.74 12.38 -7.25
N LYS A 146 25.34 13.58 -7.68
CA LYS A 146 25.78 14.84 -7.07
C LYS A 146 25.44 14.91 -5.59
N LEU A 147 24.26 14.44 -5.20
CA LEU A 147 23.83 14.44 -3.79
C LEU A 147 24.80 13.66 -2.90
N ASN A 148 25.32 12.54 -3.39
CA ASN A 148 26.12 11.61 -2.60
C ASN A 148 27.60 11.55 -3.02
N GLU A 149 28.09 12.39 -3.93
CA GLU A 149 29.47 12.33 -4.47
C GLU A 149 30.55 12.42 -3.37
N SER A 150 30.24 13.07 -2.25
CA SER A 150 31.16 13.26 -1.13
C SER A 150 31.28 12.06 -0.20
N THR A 151 30.42 11.04 -0.36
CA THR A 151 30.37 9.88 0.52
C THR A 151 31.50 8.90 0.22
N GLU A 152 31.85 8.07 1.20
CA GLU A 152 32.88 7.06 1.02
C GLU A 152 32.49 6.02 -0.02
N TYR A 153 31.25 5.52 0.02
CA TYR A 153 30.72 4.62 -1.01
C TYR A 153 30.91 5.20 -2.42
N SER A 154 30.59 6.49 -2.58
CA SER A 154 30.71 7.13 -3.89
C SER A 154 32.17 7.27 -4.33
N LYS A 155 33.11 7.51 -3.41
CA LYS A 155 34.54 7.55 -3.72
C LYS A 155 35.09 6.18 -4.10
N ASP A 156 34.74 5.14 -3.34
CA ASP A 156 35.17 3.76 -3.58
C ASP A 156 34.74 3.27 -4.97
N HIS A 157 33.58 3.74 -5.43
CA HIS A 157 32.96 3.33 -6.69
C HIS A 157 33.06 4.39 -7.81
N LYS A 158 33.84 5.46 -7.63
CA LYS A 158 34.02 6.54 -8.62
C LYS A 158 32.70 7.18 -9.09
N LEU A 159 31.75 7.33 -8.18
CA LEU A 159 30.43 7.94 -8.41
C LEU A 159 30.50 9.46 -8.15
N SER A 160 31.02 10.20 -9.12
CA SER A 160 30.98 11.67 -9.14
C SER A 160 30.62 12.17 -10.54
N LEU A 161 30.24 13.44 -10.66
CA LEU A 161 29.95 14.06 -11.96
C LEU A 161 31.18 14.20 -12.87
N GLU A 162 32.38 13.93 -12.36
CA GLU A 162 33.60 13.82 -13.17
C GLU A 162 33.58 12.57 -14.06
N TYR A 163 33.09 11.45 -13.52
CA TYR A 163 33.07 10.15 -14.20
C TYR A 163 31.70 9.83 -14.81
N ILE A 164 30.62 10.23 -14.12
CA ILE A 164 29.25 9.90 -14.48
C ILE A 164 28.60 11.10 -15.16
N THR A 165 28.64 11.11 -16.48
CA THR A 165 28.08 12.20 -17.31
C THR A 165 26.75 11.85 -17.98
N SER A 166 26.38 10.56 -18.03
CA SER A 166 25.11 10.07 -18.58
C SER A 166 24.67 8.77 -17.90
N CYS A 167 23.42 8.34 -18.17
CA CYS A 167 22.90 7.04 -17.74
C CYS A 167 23.74 5.88 -18.27
N GLU A 168 24.17 5.93 -19.52
CA GLU A 168 25.02 4.88 -20.13
C GLU A 168 26.41 4.84 -19.51
N ALA A 169 26.99 6.00 -19.19
CA ALA A 169 28.28 6.07 -18.49
C ALA A 169 28.17 5.41 -17.11
N PHE A 170 27.09 5.67 -16.38
CA PHE A 170 26.80 5.04 -15.09
C PHE A 170 26.69 3.52 -15.19
N VAL A 171 25.85 3.02 -16.10
CA VAL A 171 25.64 1.58 -16.31
C VAL A 171 26.94 0.86 -16.73
N ARG A 172 27.82 1.54 -17.47
CA ARG A 172 29.12 0.99 -17.89
C ARG A 172 30.14 0.94 -16.74
N LEU A 173 30.12 1.91 -15.84
CA LEU A 173 31.17 2.08 -14.82
C LEU A 173 30.82 1.45 -13.47
N HIS A 174 29.54 1.33 -13.14
CA HIS A 174 29.08 0.78 -11.86
C HIS A 174 28.37 -0.56 -12.08
N PRO A 175 28.70 -1.64 -11.35
CA PRO A 175 28.03 -2.93 -11.50
C PRO A 175 26.64 -2.95 -10.85
N LEU A 176 25.79 -3.91 -11.22
CA LEU A 176 24.58 -4.21 -10.46
C LEU A 176 24.95 -4.68 -9.05
N THR A 177 24.21 -4.20 -8.05
CA THR A 177 24.48 -4.46 -6.63
C THR A 177 23.33 -5.22 -5.95
N LYS A 178 23.66 -5.84 -4.83
CA LYS A 178 22.77 -6.59 -3.94
C LYS A 178 22.88 -6.05 -2.52
N ALA A 179 21.96 -6.47 -1.66
CA ALA A 179 21.90 -6.04 -0.26
C ALA A 179 23.23 -6.27 0.51
N THR A 180 23.95 -7.35 0.21
CA THR A 180 25.24 -7.69 0.81
C THR A 180 26.33 -6.65 0.60
N ASP A 181 26.26 -5.91 -0.51
CA ASP A 181 27.29 -4.93 -0.90
C ASP A 181 27.26 -3.68 -0.01
N TYR A 182 26.15 -3.47 0.70
CA TYR A 182 25.93 -2.30 1.55
C TYR A 182 26.15 -2.58 3.04
N VAL A 183 26.31 -3.84 3.45
CA VAL A 183 26.34 -4.24 4.87
C VAL A 183 27.43 -3.51 5.65
N SER A 184 28.65 -3.44 5.10
CA SER A 184 29.77 -2.76 5.77
C SER A 184 29.51 -1.26 5.96
N TYR A 185 29.06 -0.56 4.92
CA TYR A 185 28.75 0.87 4.96
C TYR A 185 27.61 1.19 5.94
N THR A 186 26.59 0.34 5.96
CA THR A 186 25.44 0.48 6.86
C THR A 186 25.83 0.25 8.32
N GLU A 187 26.68 -0.74 8.62
CA GLU A 187 27.17 -0.98 9.98
C GLU A 187 28.01 0.19 10.50
N ARG A 188 28.84 0.80 9.66
CA ARG A 188 29.62 1.99 10.01
C ARG A 188 28.75 3.21 10.27
N LEU A 189 27.74 3.45 9.43
CA LEU A 189 26.70 4.45 9.68
C LEU A 189 25.97 4.20 11.01
N LYS A 190 25.64 2.94 11.32
CA LYS A 190 25.00 2.55 12.58
C LYS A 190 25.87 2.91 13.79
N ASN A 191 27.18 2.73 13.66
CA ASN A 191 28.17 3.05 14.70
C ASN A 191 28.48 4.55 14.81
N GLY A 192 27.90 5.38 13.94
CA GLY A 192 27.93 6.84 14.05
C GLY A 192 28.93 7.52 13.14
N GLU A 193 29.56 6.79 12.22
CA GLU A 193 30.37 7.41 11.17
C GLU A 193 29.48 8.20 10.22
N ASP A 194 29.81 9.47 9.97
CA ASP A 194 29.04 10.32 9.08
C ASP A 194 29.58 10.21 7.63
N ARG A 195 28.72 10.46 6.63
CA ARG A 195 29.08 10.51 5.20
C ARG A 195 29.68 9.22 4.62
N VAL A 196 29.35 8.06 5.20
CA VAL A 196 29.78 6.75 4.69
C VAL A 196 28.94 6.34 3.47
N MET A 197 27.62 6.19 3.64
CA MET A 197 26.70 5.85 2.55
C MET A 197 25.91 7.07 2.05
N THR A 198 25.37 7.90 2.96
CA THR A 198 24.57 9.09 2.62
C THR A 198 25.27 10.38 3.03
N ALA A 199 25.15 11.44 2.23
CA ALA A 199 25.75 12.74 2.56
C ALA A 199 25.06 13.43 3.75
N GLU A 200 23.74 13.27 3.87
CA GLU A 200 22.97 13.69 5.04
C GLU A 200 23.03 12.64 6.15
N LYS A 201 23.10 13.09 7.41
CA LYS A 201 22.97 12.21 8.57
C LYS A 201 21.55 11.60 8.62
N PRO A 202 21.40 10.27 8.68
CA PRO A 202 20.10 9.63 8.79
C PRO A 202 19.37 10.03 10.07
N SER A 203 18.07 10.27 9.97
CA SER A 203 17.20 10.51 11.14
C SER A 203 16.53 9.23 11.66
N TYR A 204 16.52 8.18 10.84
CA TYR A 204 15.89 6.90 11.12
C TYR A 204 16.49 5.83 10.21
N PHE A 205 16.52 4.58 10.64
CA PHE A 205 16.89 3.43 9.81
C PHE A 205 15.70 2.50 9.63
N SER A 206 15.39 2.19 8.37
CA SER A 206 14.31 1.27 8.02
C SER A 206 14.82 -0.16 7.87
N ASN A 207 14.21 -1.11 8.57
CA ASN A 207 14.51 -2.53 8.42
C ASN A 207 13.96 -3.07 7.09
N THR A 208 14.80 -3.68 6.26
CA THR A 208 14.33 -4.45 5.10
C THR A 208 13.68 -5.75 5.57
N SER A 209 12.41 -5.95 5.25
CA SER A 209 11.72 -7.22 5.48
C SER A 209 12.15 -8.27 4.44
N GLY A 210 13.29 -8.92 4.67
CA GLY A 210 13.61 -10.20 4.03
C GLY A 210 14.89 -10.26 3.20
N THR A 211 16.03 -10.43 3.86
CA THR A 211 17.27 -10.90 3.25
C THR A 211 17.82 -12.10 4.01
N ILE A 212 18.19 -13.15 3.28
CA ILE A 212 19.01 -14.25 3.79
C ILE A 212 20.37 -13.61 4.14
N GLY A 213 20.71 -13.55 5.44
CA GLY A 213 21.91 -12.88 5.94
C GLY A 213 21.69 -11.79 7.01
N GLY A 214 20.43 -11.46 7.32
CA GLY A 214 20.08 -10.42 8.31
C GLY A 214 19.48 -9.16 7.66
N PRO A 215 18.80 -8.29 8.43
CA PRO A 215 18.17 -7.10 7.89
C PRO A 215 19.21 -6.08 7.44
N VAL A 216 19.15 -5.63 6.18
CA VAL A 216 19.88 -4.43 5.76
C VAL A 216 19.09 -3.21 6.21
N LEU A 217 19.79 -2.27 6.85
CA LEU A 217 19.18 -1.02 7.30
C LEU A 217 19.27 0.01 6.18
N ILE A 218 18.13 0.55 5.76
CA ILE A 218 18.08 1.63 4.77
C ILE A 218 18.03 2.97 5.51
N PRO A 219 18.99 3.89 5.28
CA PRO A 219 18.99 5.20 5.92
C PRO A 219 17.83 6.07 5.41
N PHE A 220 17.11 6.69 6.34
CA PHE A 220 16.05 7.65 6.06
C PHE A 220 16.54 9.06 6.36
N THR A 221 16.62 9.89 5.32
CA THR A 221 17.14 11.27 5.39
C THR A 221 16.03 12.31 5.20
N ARG A 222 16.35 13.60 5.44
CA ARG A 222 15.38 14.70 5.22
C ARG A 222 15.00 14.81 3.75
N ARG A 223 15.93 14.50 2.84
CA ARG A 223 15.66 14.44 1.40
C ARG A 223 14.59 13.40 1.04
N VAL A 224 14.68 12.19 1.62
CA VAL A 224 13.68 11.12 1.42
C VAL A 224 12.31 11.56 1.95
N ALA A 225 12.27 12.13 3.16
CA ALA A 225 11.06 12.71 3.74
C ALA A 225 10.37 13.74 2.82
N LYS A 226 11.14 14.67 2.26
CA LYS A 226 10.62 15.71 1.35
C LYS A 226 9.99 15.10 0.09
N LYS A 227 10.62 14.06 -0.48
CA LYS A 227 10.09 13.35 -1.65
C LYS A 227 8.79 12.61 -1.33
N ILE A 228 8.68 11.98 -0.15
CA ILE A 228 7.44 11.33 0.28
C ILE A 228 6.29 12.35 0.37
N ILE A 229 6.50 13.51 1.00
CA ILE A 229 5.47 14.57 1.10
C ILE A 229 5.02 15.04 -0.29
N GLN A 230 5.97 15.23 -1.20
CA GLN A 230 5.71 15.60 -2.60
C GLN A 230 4.82 14.58 -3.33
N VAL A 231 5.12 13.29 -3.16
CA VAL A 231 4.39 12.21 -3.84
C VAL A 231 3.03 11.96 -3.19
N VAL A 232 2.91 12.08 -1.86
CA VAL A 232 1.62 12.01 -1.17
C VAL A 232 0.70 13.13 -1.64
N ALA A 233 1.20 14.36 -1.79
CA ALA A 233 0.40 15.47 -2.30
C ALA A 233 -0.07 15.24 -3.74
N LEU A 234 0.83 14.75 -4.62
CA LEU A 234 0.52 14.34 -5.99
C LEU A 234 -0.60 13.29 -6.02
N GLN A 235 -0.45 12.24 -5.22
CA GLN A 235 -1.40 11.14 -5.16
C GLN A 235 -2.76 11.63 -4.63
N GLN A 236 -2.77 12.34 -3.50
CA GLN A 236 -3.99 12.84 -2.90
C GLN A 236 -4.78 13.68 -3.90
N TYR A 237 -4.15 14.62 -4.59
CA TYR A 237 -4.79 15.49 -5.58
C TYR A 237 -5.43 14.70 -6.74
N ASN A 238 -4.74 13.69 -7.28
CA ASN A 238 -5.28 12.90 -8.38
C ASN A 238 -6.36 11.91 -7.93
N ALA A 239 -6.23 11.33 -6.75
CA ALA A 239 -7.28 10.46 -6.18
C ALA A 239 -8.62 11.20 -6.01
N GLN A 240 -8.61 12.52 -5.74
CA GLN A 240 -9.84 13.32 -5.61
C GLN A 240 -10.68 13.39 -6.89
N LYS A 241 -10.11 13.07 -8.05
CA LYS A 241 -10.83 13.06 -9.34
C LYS A 241 -11.69 11.82 -9.51
N HIS A 242 -11.35 10.73 -8.81
CA HIS A 242 -11.96 9.40 -8.96
C HIS A 242 -12.77 8.98 -7.74
N ILE A 243 -12.48 9.61 -6.62
CA ILE A 243 -13.14 9.40 -5.35
C ILE A 243 -13.82 10.73 -5.04
N PRO A 244 -15.11 10.77 -4.67
CA PRO A 244 -15.82 12.00 -4.33
C PRO A 244 -15.25 12.58 -3.03
N TRP A 245 -14.04 13.12 -3.13
CA TRP A 245 -13.19 13.45 -2.01
C TRP A 245 -13.78 14.64 -1.27
N GLU A 246 -14.44 15.57 -1.97
CA GLU A 246 -15.20 16.67 -1.36
C GLU A 246 -16.39 16.17 -0.51
N GLU A 247 -17.02 15.06 -0.89
CA GLU A 247 -18.06 14.41 -0.06
C GLU A 247 -17.47 13.63 1.12
N LEU A 248 -16.22 13.18 0.98
CA LEU A 248 -15.44 12.49 2.01
C LEU A 248 -14.72 13.46 2.96
N HIS A 249 -14.45 14.69 2.52
CA HIS A 249 -13.71 15.76 3.21
C HIS A 249 -14.65 16.75 3.88
N ARG A 250 -15.68 16.21 4.54
CA ARG A 250 -16.02 16.77 5.85
C ARG A 250 -14.76 16.63 6.70
N LEU A 251 -14.44 17.57 7.58
CA LEU A 251 -13.25 17.54 8.46
C LEU A 251 -13.36 16.40 9.48
N ARG A 252 -13.34 15.16 8.97
CA ARG A 252 -13.82 13.97 9.66
C ARG A 252 -12.77 12.86 9.62
N PRO A 253 -12.74 12.08 10.70
CA PRO A 253 -11.56 11.31 11.02
C PRO A 253 -11.48 10.00 10.22
N ILE A 254 -10.28 9.70 9.76
CA ILE A 254 -9.93 8.42 9.14
C ILE A 254 -9.63 7.43 10.29
N LEU A 255 -10.14 6.20 10.22
CA LEU A 255 -9.70 5.14 11.12
C LEU A 255 -8.31 4.71 10.67
N LYS A 256 -7.28 5.15 11.39
CA LYS A 256 -5.90 4.72 11.15
C LYS A 256 -5.57 3.53 12.03
N LEU A 257 -5.32 2.40 11.41
CA LEU A 257 -4.80 1.22 12.07
C LEU A 257 -3.27 1.31 12.06
N SER A 258 -2.70 1.68 13.20
CA SER A 258 -1.25 1.80 13.42
C SER A 258 -0.88 1.48 14.88
N TYR A 259 0.26 0.88 15.16
CA TYR A 259 0.79 0.48 16.48
C TYR A 259 2.29 0.80 16.46
N GLY A 260 2.60 2.07 16.25
CA GLY A 260 3.96 2.59 16.27
C GLY A 260 4.31 3.05 17.67
N THR A 261 4.87 2.18 18.52
CA THR A 261 5.26 2.56 19.87
C THR A 261 6.71 3.05 19.90
N LYS A 262 6.97 4.12 20.65
CA LYS A 262 8.32 4.70 20.85
C LYS A 262 9.34 3.73 21.48
N LYS A 263 8.85 2.68 22.14
CA LYS A 263 9.68 1.67 22.85
C LYS A 263 9.99 0.42 22.01
N ARG A 264 9.35 0.24 20.84
CA ARG A 264 9.60 -0.89 19.93
C ARG A 264 10.53 -0.53 18.77
N THR A 265 11.10 0.68 18.77
CA THR A 265 12.21 1.03 17.89
C THR A 265 13.51 0.84 18.64
N ASP A 266 14.39 -0.02 18.12
CA ASP A 266 15.76 -0.13 18.63
C ASP A 266 16.51 1.19 18.39
N THR A 267 17.59 1.39 19.11
CA THR A 267 18.46 2.54 18.92
C THR A 267 19.85 2.05 18.54
N THR A 268 20.44 2.65 17.51
CA THR A 268 21.82 2.38 17.12
C THR A 268 22.79 2.83 18.22
N ALA A 269 24.06 2.37 18.15
CA ALA A 269 25.11 2.86 19.05
C ALA A 269 25.26 4.40 18.98
N SER A 270 24.93 5.00 17.83
CA SER A 270 24.93 6.44 17.60
C SER A 270 23.65 7.19 18.02
N GLY A 271 22.68 6.51 18.63
CA GLY A 271 21.45 7.16 19.12
C GLY A 271 20.33 7.32 18.06
N ILE A 272 20.48 6.76 16.86
CA ILE A 272 19.49 6.85 15.78
C ILE A 272 18.46 5.72 15.95
N ARG A 273 17.17 6.01 15.71
CA ARG A 273 16.10 5.00 15.82
C ARG A 273 16.09 4.04 14.63
N VAL A 274 15.78 2.79 14.91
CA VAL A 274 15.69 1.69 13.94
C VAL A 274 14.32 1.01 14.05
N GLY A 275 13.69 0.68 12.93
CA GLY A 275 12.45 -0.09 12.88
C GLY A 275 11.91 -0.18 11.45
N GLY A 276 10.70 -0.71 11.22
CA GLY A 276 10.13 -0.75 9.87
C GLY A 276 9.77 0.64 9.34
N ALA A 277 9.82 0.82 8.02
CA ALA A 277 9.51 2.09 7.36
C ALA A 277 8.14 2.69 7.77
N ALA A 278 7.15 1.82 8.03
CA ALA A 278 5.80 2.21 8.45
C ALA A 278 5.68 2.59 9.94
N THR A 279 6.74 2.43 10.74
CA THR A 279 6.79 2.88 12.14
C THR A 279 7.60 4.16 12.31
N ASN A 280 8.16 4.71 11.23
CA ASN A 280 8.89 5.96 11.24
C ASN A 280 8.00 7.11 11.74
N PRO A 281 8.31 7.70 12.92
CA PRO A 281 7.48 8.75 13.51
C PRO A 281 7.31 9.97 12.61
N PHE A 282 8.29 10.25 11.74
CA PHE A 282 8.22 11.37 10.80
C PHE A 282 6.99 11.31 9.90
N LEU A 283 6.53 10.11 9.53
CA LEU A 283 5.36 9.94 8.66
C LEU A 283 4.02 10.24 9.36
N PHE A 284 3.99 10.24 10.70
CA PHE A 284 2.75 10.31 11.48
C PHE A 284 2.68 11.48 12.47
N GLN A 285 3.82 12.05 12.88
CA GLN A 285 3.90 13.12 13.88
C GLN A 285 3.15 14.39 13.46
N TRP A 286 2.96 14.60 12.16
CA TRP A 286 2.25 15.75 11.60
C TRP A 286 0.72 15.53 11.44
N TYR A 287 0.22 14.30 11.67
CA TYR A 287 -1.16 13.89 11.38
C TYR A 287 -1.94 13.39 12.61
N GLY A 288 -1.37 13.43 13.82
CA GLY A 288 -1.92 12.77 15.00
C GLY A 288 -3.35 13.18 15.39
N GLU A 289 -3.78 14.38 15.02
CA GLU A 289 -5.12 14.90 15.34
C GLU A 289 -6.13 14.71 14.19
N VAL A 290 -5.72 14.15 13.06
CA VAL A 290 -6.53 14.00 11.83
C VAL A 290 -7.32 12.68 11.81
N PHE A 291 -7.03 11.79 12.76
CA PHE A 291 -7.60 10.44 12.87
C PHE A 291 -8.65 10.32 13.97
N THR A 292 -9.39 9.20 13.99
CA THR A 292 -10.50 9.00 14.95
C THR A 292 -9.98 8.86 16.38
N ALA A 293 -8.86 8.17 16.50
CA ALA A 293 -8.20 7.87 17.74
C ALA A 293 -7.19 8.99 18.07
N PRO A 294 -7.12 9.44 19.34
CA PRO A 294 -6.11 10.39 19.77
C PRO A 294 -4.70 9.83 19.57
N SER A 295 -3.71 10.69 19.35
CA SER A 295 -2.33 10.29 19.06
C SER A 295 -1.68 9.42 20.16
N ILE A 296 -2.13 9.55 21.42
CA ILE A 296 -1.66 8.74 22.54
C ILE A 296 -1.96 7.25 22.37
N VAL A 297 -2.94 6.89 21.54
CA VAL A 297 -3.28 5.49 21.23
C VAL A 297 -2.11 4.76 20.58
N TYR A 298 -1.24 5.46 19.87
CA TYR A 298 -0.05 4.87 19.25
C TYR A 298 1.06 4.55 20.25
N ASP A 299 0.99 5.07 21.47
CA ASP A 299 1.91 4.73 22.56
C ASP A 299 1.48 3.44 23.31
N ILE A 300 0.35 2.82 22.97
CA ILE A 300 -0.14 1.55 23.56
C ILE A 300 0.72 0.37 23.09
N GLU A 301 1.30 -0.37 24.05
CA GLU A 301 2.20 -1.48 23.76
C GLU A 301 1.50 -2.76 23.32
N ASP A 302 0.33 -3.09 23.89
CA ASP A 302 -0.41 -4.28 23.52
C ASP A 302 -1.21 -4.07 22.22
N PRO A 303 -0.94 -4.82 21.13
CA PRO A 303 -1.61 -4.60 19.85
C PRO A 303 -3.13 -4.86 19.91
N ARG A 304 -3.59 -5.79 20.75
CA ARG A 304 -5.02 -6.10 20.90
C ARG A 304 -5.73 -4.93 21.59
N ALA A 305 -5.16 -4.39 22.66
CA ALA A 305 -5.67 -3.21 23.35
C ALA A 305 -5.62 -1.97 22.45
N ALA A 306 -4.54 -1.77 21.70
CA ALA A 306 -4.43 -0.65 20.77
C ALA A 306 -5.51 -0.72 19.67
N THR A 307 -5.73 -1.90 19.09
CA THR A 307 -6.80 -2.12 18.09
C THR A 307 -8.18 -1.87 18.70
N TYR A 308 -8.43 -2.40 19.90
CA TYR A 308 -9.69 -2.20 20.60
C TYR A 308 -10.01 -0.72 20.79
N VAL A 309 -9.03 0.06 21.28
CA VAL A 309 -9.19 1.50 21.48
C VAL A 309 -9.40 2.22 20.13
N GLN A 310 -8.66 1.88 19.08
CA GLN A 310 -8.86 2.47 17.75
C GLN A 310 -10.26 2.22 17.19
N LEU A 311 -10.76 0.99 17.33
CA LEU A 311 -12.12 0.60 16.94
C LEU A 311 -13.15 1.35 17.78
N LEU A 312 -12.98 1.44 19.09
CA LEU A 312 -13.89 2.15 20.00
C LEU A 312 -14.07 3.61 19.56
N PHE A 313 -12.97 4.32 19.35
CA PHE A 313 -13.01 5.70 18.87
C PHE A 313 -13.65 5.78 17.48
N ALA A 314 -13.31 4.90 16.53
CA ALA A 314 -13.93 4.90 15.21
C ALA A 314 -15.43 4.58 15.22
N LEU A 315 -15.90 3.72 16.12
CA LEU A 315 -17.31 3.38 16.27
C LEU A 315 -18.13 4.57 16.75
N LYS A 316 -17.58 5.47 17.58
CA LYS A 316 -18.26 6.73 17.95
C LYS A 316 -18.52 7.62 16.73
N TYR A 317 -17.68 7.55 15.69
CA TYR A 317 -17.86 8.32 14.46
C TYR A 317 -18.72 7.58 13.43
N ARG A 318 -20.02 7.87 13.40
CA ARG A 318 -20.94 7.29 12.40
C ARG A 318 -20.54 7.58 10.95
N ASN A 319 -19.97 8.75 10.69
CA ASN A 319 -19.69 9.23 9.34
C ASN A 319 -18.22 9.03 8.94
N LEU A 320 -17.61 7.93 9.40
CA LEU A 320 -16.27 7.51 8.98
C LEU A 320 -16.20 7.42 7.45
N GLY A 321 -15.25 8.13 6.83
CA GLY A 321 -15.11 8.18 5.37
C GLY A 321 -14.14 7.15 4.81
N ALA A 322 -13.09 6.83 5.57
CA ALA A 322 -12.05 5.90 5.16
C ALA A 322 -11.47 5.11 6.33
N ILE A 323 -11.01 3.90 6.02
CA ILE A 323 -10.13 3.10 6.86
C ILE A 323 -8.74 3.14 6.20
N ASP A 324 -7.71 3.41 6.98
CA ASP A 324 -6.32 3.44 6.54
C ASP A 324 -5.52 2.43 7.38
N GLY A 325 -5.19 1.31 6.77
CA GLY A 325 -4.34 0.28 7.36
C GLY A 325 -3.20 -0.05 6.40
N LEU A 326 -1.99 -0.25 6.92
CA LEU A 326 -0.82 -0.48 6.06
C LEU A 326 -1.01 -1.64 5.07
N ALA A 327 -1.60 -2.74 5.53
CA ALA A 327 -1.85 -3.94 4.74
C ALA A 327 -3.28 -4.44 4.97
N ALA A 328 -3.86 -5.14 3.99
CA ALA A 328 -5.20 -5.67 4.10
C ALA A 328 -5.33 -6.66 5.28
N SER A 329 -4.26 -7.39 5.60
CA SER A 329 -4.23 -8.27 6.77
C SER A 329 -4.57 -7.52 8.06
N LEU A 330 -4.02 -6.34 8.26
CA LEU A 330 -4.27 -5.53 9.44
C LEU A 330 -5.73 -5.09 9.56
N VAL A 331 -6.30 -4.60 8.45
CA VAL A 331 -7.71 -4.22 8.40
C VAL A 331 -8.60 -5.43 8.68
N TYR A 332 -8.27 -6.59 8.11
CA TYR A 332 -9.01 -7.82 8.32
C TYR A 332 -9.00 -8.23 9.80
N PHE A 333 -7.83 -8.26 10.45
CA PHE A 333 -7.74 -8.64 11.86
C PHE A 333 -8.43 -7.63 12.78
N ALA A 334 -8.41 -6.33 12.46
CA ALA A 334 -9.19 -5.35 13.20
C ALA A 334 -10.70 -5.59 13.06
N LEU A 335 -11.20 -5.94 11.87
CA LEU A 335 -12.60 -6.28 11.66
C LEU A 335 -12.99 -7.63 12.29
N LYS A 336 -12.06 -8.59 12.36
CA LYS A 336 -12.25 -9.84 13.11
C LYS A 336 -12.31 -9.60 14.61
N GLN A 337 -11.46 -8.72 15.14
CA GLN A 337 -11.52 -8.34 16.54
C GLN A 337 -12.82 -7.58 16.84
N LEU A 338 -13.26 -6.70 15.94
CA LEU A 338 -14.58 -6.07 16.03
C LEU A 338 -15.69 -7.14 16.12
N GLU A 339 -15.61 -8.21 15.32
CA GLU A 339 -16.57 -9.32 15.35
C GLU A 339 -16.55 -10.11 16.65
N ALA A 340 -15.39 -10.27 17.29
CA ALA A 340 -15.25 -10.97 18.55
C ALA A 340 -15.67 -10.11 19.76
N ASP A 341 -15.25 -8.85 19.80
CA ASP A 341 -15.29 -7.99 20.99
C ASP A 341 -16.44 -6.95 20.92
N TRP A 342 -17.43 -7.09 20.01
CA TRP A 342 -18.44 -6.05 19.76
C TRP A 342 -19.31 -5.72 20.99
N LYS A 343 -19.59 -6.70 21.85
CA LYS A 343 -20.45 -6.51 23.03
C LYS A 343 -19.78 -5.59 24.05
N GLU A 344 -18.50 -5.82 24.30
CA GLU A 344 -17.64 -5.01 25.14
C GLU A 344 -17.49 -3.60 24.55
N LEU A 345 -17.24 -3.49 23.24
CA LEU A 345 -17.14 -2.20 22.56
C LEU A 345 -18.44 -1.38 22.68
N VAL A 346 -19.61 -2.01 22.51
CA VAL A 346 -20.92 -1.36 22.68
C VAL A 346 -21.12 -0.90 24.13
N LYS A 347 -20.77 -1.75 25.11
CA LYS A 347 -20.85 -1.42 26.54
C LYS A 347 -19.97 -0.22 26.88
N ASP A 348 -18.74 -0.17 26.38
CA ASP A 348 -17.80 0.91 26.63
C ASP A 348 -18.26 2.24 26.00
N ILE A 349 -18.84 2.21 24.80
CA ILE A 349 -19.48 3.39 24.18
C ILE A 349 -20.67 3.86 25.02
N ARG A 350 -21.47 2.92 25.52
CA ARG A 350 -22.66 3.19 26.33
C ARG A 350 -22.30 3.89 27.64
N LEU A 351 -21.23 3.44 28.30
CA LEU A 351 -20.76 3.94 29.59
C LEU A 351 -19.81 5.13 29.47
N GLY A 352 -19.18 5.34 28.32
CA GLY A 352 -18.12 6.34 28.15
C GLY A 352 -16.84 5.97 28.90
N SER A 353 -16.53 4.68 29.05
CA SER A 353 -15.37 4.18 29.81
C SER A 353 -14.65 3.08 29.03
N LEU A 354 -13.39 2.81 29.37
CA LEU A 354 -12.64 1.71 28.78
C LEU A 354 -12.74 0.44 29.62
N ASN A 355 -12.84 -0.72 28.96
CA ASN A 355 -12.71 -2.02 29.61
C ASN A 355 -11.44 -2.06 30.49
N LYS A 356 -11.62 -2.46 31.76
CA LYS A 356 -10.57 -2.47 32.78
C LYS A 356 -9.49 -3.52 32.50
N ASP A 357 -9.84 -4.58 31.78
CA ASP A 357 -8.94 -5.70 31.47
C ASP A 357 -7.97 -5.38 30.32
N LEU A 358 -8.12 -4.23 29.66
CA LEU A 358 -7.18 -3.78 28.65
C LEU A 358 -5.83 -3.44 29.27
N LEU A 359 -4.77 -4.02 28.71
CA LEU A 359 -3.38 -3.80 29.10
C LEU A 359 -2.90 -2.40 28.67
N LEU A 360 -3.19 -1.40 29.49
CA LEU A 360 -2.88 0.01 29.29
C LEU A 360 -2.18 0.58 30.53
N SER A 361 -1.28 1.54 30.36
CA SER A 361 -0.75 2.29 31.50
C SER A 361 -1.79 3.26 32.06
N ASP A 362 -1.72 3.54 33.37
CA ASP A 362 -2.68 4.43 34.04
C ASP A 362 -2.69 5.86 33.48
N SER A 363 -1.55 6.33 32.97
CA SER A 363 -1.45 7.65 32.33
C SER A 363 -2.18 7.68 30.99
N VAL A 364 -1.99 6.65 30.16
CA VAL A 364 -2.66 6.53 28.85
C VAL A 364 -4.17 6.35 29.04
N ARG A 365 -4.59 5.48 29.96
CA ARG A 365 -6.01 5.25 30.27
C ARG A 365 -6.73 6.53 30.68
N ARG A 366 -6.16 7.31 31.62
CA ARG A 366 -6.75 8.59 32.06
C ARG A 366 -6.95 9.59 30.92
N ILE A 367 -6.00 9.68 29.99
CA ILE A 367 -6.08 10.61 28.84
C ILE A 367 -7.12 10.14 27.82
N LEU A 368 -7.29 8.83 27.65
CA LEU A 368 -8.30 8.28 26.74
C LEU A 368 -9.71 8.41 27.31
N GLU A 369 -9.90 8.06 28.59
CA GLU A 369 -11.19 8.16 29.27
C GLU A 369 -11.68 9.60 29.38
N SER A 370 -10.78 10.60 29.53
CA SER A 370 -11.17 12.01 29.53
C SER A 370 -11.74 12.50 28.19
N GLN A 371 -11.54 11.74 27.11
CA GLN A 371 -12.07 12.01 25.77
C GLN A 371 -13.29 11.13 25.43
N LEU A 372 -13.69 10.23 26.33
CA LEU A 372 -14.85 9.37 26.16
C LEU A 372 -16.05 9.94 26.90
N THR A 373 -17.06 10.33 26.12
CA THR A 373 -18.41 10.64 26.62
C THR A 373 -19.35 9.44 26.44
N PRO A 374 -20.28 9.20 27.38
CA PRO A 374 -21.34 8.19 27.22
C PRO A 374 -22.25 8.48 26.03
N ASP A 375 -22.53 7.49 25.19
CA ASP A 375 -23.42 7.62 24.02
C ASP A 375 -24.37 6.41 23.90
N GLN A 376 -25.50 6.50 24.60
CA GLN A 376 -26.54 5.48 24.62
C GLN A 376 -27.17 5.24 23.24
N GLN A 377 -27.41 6.31 22.47
CA GLN A 377 -28.08 6.22 21.18
C GLN A 377 -27.19 5.51 20.15
N ARG A 378 -25.90 5.83 20.12
CA ARG A 378 -24.94 5.16 19.24
C ARG A 378 -24.76 3.71 19.63
N ALA A 379 -24.62 3.40 20.93
CA ALA A 379 -24.49 2.04 21.43
C ALA A 379 -25.67 1.15 21.00
N SER A 380 -26.92 1.55 21.29
CA SER A 380 -28.12 0.78 20.94
C SER A 380 -28.34 0.66 19.42
N ARG A 381 -27.78 1.56 18.62
CA ARG A 381 -27.79 1.42 17.16
C ARG A 381 -26.76 0.40 16.69
N LEU A 382 -25.55 0.43 17.23
CA LEU A 382 -24.49 -0.51 16.88
C LEU A 382 -24.87 -1.94 17.24
N GLU A 383 -25.41 -2.15 18.44
CA GLU A 383 -25.95 -3.43 18.90
C GLU A 383 -26.92 -4.06 17.90
N ARG A 384 -27.95 -3.30 17.47
CA ARG A 384 -28.92 -3.73 16.46
C ARG A 384 -28.30 -4.10 15.11
N GLU A 385 -27.18 -3.48 14.72
CA GLU A 385 -26.50 -3.84 13.46
C GLU A 385 -25.62 -5.08 13.62
N PHE A 386 -24.98 -5.26 14.78
CA PHE A 386 -24.16 -6.44 15.08
C PHE A 386 -25.00 -7.71 15.26
N GLU A 387 -26.19 -7.61 15.87
CA GLU A 387 -27.12 -8.75 16.04
C GLU A 387 -27.59 -9.35 14.71
N LYS A 388 -27.58 -8.57 13.62
CA LYS A 388 -27.90 -9.05 12.27
C LYS A 388 -26.77 -9.86 11.62
N GLY A 389 -25.66 -10.09 12.32
CA GLY A 389 -24.44 -10.72 11.82
C GLY A 389 -23.45 -9.71 11.22
N PHE A 390 -22.35 -10.19 10.64
CA PHE A 390 -21.20 -9.35 10.20
C PHE A 390 -21.07 -9.13 8.69
N SER A 391 -22.02 -9.66 7.91
CA SER A 391 -22.05 -9.44 6.47
C SER A 391 -22.24 -7.96 6.15
N ASN A 392 -21.37 -7.40 5.32
CA ASN A 392 -21.26 -5.98 4.97
C ASN A 392 -21.30 -5.04 6.19
N ILE A 393 -20.76 -5.47 7.34
CA ILE A 393 -20.88 -4.72 8.61
C ILE A 393 -20.27 -3.32 8.53
N ALA A 394 -19.13 -3.15 7.86
CA ALA A 394 -18.39 -1.89 7.84
C ALA A 394 -19.24 -0.78 7.21
N ASN A 395 -19.90 -1.05 6.09
CA ASN A 395 -20.79 -0.09 5.43
C ASN A 395 -22.11 0.12 6.20
N ARG A 396 -22.59 -0.85 7.00
CA ARG A 396 -23.78 -0.66 7.85
C ARG A 396 -23.52 0.27 9.04
N ILE A 397 -22.40 0.06 9.75
CA ILE A 397 -22.04 0.87 10.92
C ILE A 397 -21.43 2.23 10.53
N TRP A 398 -20.76 2.29 9.36
CA TRP A 398 -20.20 3.48 8.71
C TRP A 398 -20.72 3.66 7.27
N PRO A 399 -21.94 4.18 7.07
CA PRO A 399 -22.53 4.33 5.74
C PRO A 399 -21.89 5.39 4.84
N LYS A 400 -20.90 6.13 5.36
CA LYS A 400 -20.09 7.06 4.57
C LYS A 400 -18.71 6.48 4.22
N LEU A 401 -18.42 5.24 4.61
CA LEU A 401 -17.18 4.55 4.25
C LEU A 401 -17.14 4.32 2.75
N ARG A 402 -16.16 4.92 2.07
CA ARG A 402 -15.96 4.74 0.61
C ARG A 402 -14.63 4.11 0.28
N ILE A 403 -13.61 4.29 1.11
CA ILE A 403 -12.25 3.83 0.83
C ILE A 403 -11.71 2.99 1.98
N ILE A 404 -11.07 1.88 1.63
CA ILE A 404 -10.17 1.15 2.51
C ILE A 404 -8.77 1.26 1.90
N ASN A 405 -7.95 2.18 2.42
CA ASN A 405 -6.57 2.33 2.02
C ASN A 405 -5.73 1.23 2.66
N CYS A 406 -5.17 0.33 1.85
CA CYS A 406 -4.25 -0.70 2.30
C CYS A 406 -3.52 -1.37 1.14
N ILE A 407 -2.39 -2.03 1.42
CA ILE A 407 -1.74 -2.93 0.46
C ILE A 407 -2.63 -4.16 0.25
N THR A 408 -3.02 -4.40 -1.00
CA THR A 408 -3.94 -5.48 -1.40
C THR A 408 -3.27 -6.60 -2.20
N MET A 409 -1.98 -6.47 -2.49
CA MET A 409 -1.20 -7.35 -3.37
C MET A 409 -0.26 -8.27 -2.58
N GLY A 410 0.31 -9.27 -3.27
CA GLY A 410 1.19 -10.28 -2.67
C GLY A 410 0.47 -11.08 -1.58
N ALA A 411 1.12 -11.30 -0.44
CA ALA A 411 0.55 -12.00 0.71
C ALA A 411 -0.73 -11.35 1.27
N SER A 412 -1.02 -10.07 0.95
CA SER A 412 -2.24 -9.39 1.40
C SER A 412 -3.49 -9.69 0.57
N THR A 413 -3.35 -10.40 -0.56
CA THR A 413 -4.44 -10.63 -1.53
C THR A 413 -5.63 -11.38 -0.91
N ILE A 414 -5.36 -12.39 -0.07
CA ILE A 414 -6.41 -13.19 0.58
C ILE A 414 -7.27 -12.35 1.54
N TYR A 415 -6.63 -11.56 2.39
CA TYR A 415 -7.32 -10.68 3.34
C TYR A 415 -8.09 -9.58 2.62
N ALA A 416 -7.52 -9.02 1.55
CA ALA A 416 -8.19 -8.01 0.75
C ALA A 416 -9.48 -8.55 0.14
N ARG A 417 -9.45 -9.76 -0.42
CA ARG A 417 -10.63 -10.44 -0.94
C ARG A 417 -11.68 -10.64 0.16
N TYR A 418 -11.31 -11.14 1.33
CA TYR A 418 -12.27 -11.37 2.41
C TYR A 418 -12.94 -10.08 2.90
N ILE A 419 -12.17 -8.99 3.05
CA ILE A 419 -12.74 -7.69 3.41
C ILE A 419 -13.76 -7.25 2.38
N ARG A 420 -13.42 -7.33 1.09
CA ARG A 420 -14.27 -6.93 -0.02
C ARG A 420 -15.55 -7.77 -0.11
N ASP A 421 -15.45 -9.07 0.03
CA ASP A 421 -16.57 -9.99 -0.19
C ASP A 421 -17.48 -10.06 1.06
N TYR A 422 -16.90 -9.96 2.26
CA TYR A 422 -17.64 -10.16 3.52
C TYR A 422 -17.88 -8.87 4.29
N TYR A 423 -16.86 -8.09 4.65
CA TYR A 423 -17.01 -7.00 5.63
C TYR A 423 -17.42 -5.64 5.03
N ALA A 424 -16.98 -5.33 3.83
CA ALA A 424 -17.05 -3.98 3.27
C ALA A 424 -17.25 -3.99 1.73
N ARG A 425 -18.41 -4.51 1.30
CA ARG A 425 -18.71 -4.70 -0.13
C ARG A 425 -18.87 -3.40 -0.90
N ASP A 426 -19.33 -2.34 -0.23
CA ASP A 426 -19.61 -1.05 -0.87
C ASP A 426 -18.43 -0.07 -0.79
N ALA A 427 -17.29 -0.50 -0.21
CA ALA A 427 -16.08 0.31 -0.09
C ALA A 427 -15.02 -0.13 -1.11
N SER A 428 -14.44 0.83 -1.84
CA SER A 428 -13.33 0.57 -2.75
C SER A 428 -12.05 0.32 -1.95
N MET A 429 -11.39 -0.79 -2.24
CA MET A 429 -10.04 -1.04 -1.74
C MET A 429 -9.03 -0.30 -2.59
N TYR A 430 -8.12 0.44 -1.95
CA TYR A 430 -7.17 1.28 -2.67
C TYR A 430 -5.76 1.09 -2.12
N THR A 431 -4.83 0.68 -2.98
CA THR A 431 -3.40 0.69 -2.67
C THR A 431 -2.78 1.95 -3.25
N VAL A 432 -2.41 2.89 -2.37
CA VAL A 432 -1.93 4.24 -2.70
C VAL A 432 -0.63 4.25 -3.51
N ALA A 433 0.32 3.41 -3.11
CA ALA A 433 1.68 3.46 -3.63
C ALA A 433 2.32 2.08 -3.69
N TYR A 434 3.22 1.92 -4.66
CA TYR A 434 4.19 0.84 -4.70
C TYR A 434 5.49 1.33 -4.07
N ALA A 435 5.84 0.76 -2.91
CA ALA A 435 6.95 1.20 -2.08
C ALA A 435 7.56 0.03 -1.29
N GLY A 436 8.84 0.17 -0.93
CA GLY A 436 9.61 -0.75 -0.12
C GLY A 436 10.38 -0.02 1.00
N ALA A 437 11.27 -0.74 1.68
CA ALA A 437 12.16 -0.11 2.66
C ALA A 437 13.20 0.79 1.94
N GLU A 438 13.52 0.45 0.70
CA GLU A 438 14.48 1.10 -0.18
C GLU A 438 13.96 2.41 -0.78
N GLY A 439 12.65 2.64 -0.76
CA GLY A 439 12.04 3.88 -1.25
C GLY A 439 10.63 3.73 -1.80
N LEU A 440 10.17 4.79 -2.44
CA LEU A 440 8.86 4.90 -3.09
C LEU A 440 9.05 4.79 -4.60
N PHE A 441 8.41 3.81 -5.23
CA PHE A 441 8.69 3.45 -6.63
C PHE A 441 7.61 3.93 -7.60
N GLY A 442 6.34 3.87 -7.19
CA GLY A 442 5.21 4.23 -8.04
C GLY A 442 3.97 4.66 -7.26
N ILE A 443 3.07 5.37 -7.94
CA ILE A 443 1.79 5.80 -7.38
C ILE A 443 0.61 5.25 -8.17
N ASN A 444 -0.47 4.94 -7.46
CA ASN A 444 -1.71 4.53 -8.08
C ASN A 444 -2.61 5.75 -8.34
N LEU A 445 -2.68 6.17 -9.60
CA LEU A 445 -3.55 7.27 -10.05
C LEU A 445 -5.00 6.82 -10.27
N TRP A 446 -5.28 5.53 -10.22
CA TRP A 446 -6.56 4.92 -10.63
C TRP A 446 -7.15 4.07 -9.50
N PRO A 447 -7.72 4.70 -8.45
CA PRO A 447 -8.18 4.01 -7.26
C PRO A 447 -9.31 2.99 -7.47
N GLN A 448 -10.01 3.05 -8.61
CA GLN A 448 -11.11 2.14 -8.94
C GLN A 448 -10.66 0.95 -9.81
N MET A 449 -9.41 0.94 -10.29
CA MET A 449 -8.91 -0.17 -11.11
C MET A 449 -8.42 -1.31 -10.23
N TYR A 450 -8.81 -2.53 -10.61
CA TYR A 450 -8.34 -3.78 -10.03
C TYR A 450 -7.89 -4.74 -11.16
N PRO A 451 -6.70 -5.36 -11.08
CA PRO A 451 -5.67 -5.20 -10.04
C PRO A 451 -5.08 -3.78 -9.97
N SER A 452 -4.43 -3.46 -8.85
CA SER A 452 -3.83 -2.12 -8.64
C SER A 452 -2.68 -1.88 -9.63
N ARG A 453 -2.64 -0.68 -10.22
CA ARG A 453 -1.62 -0.26 -11.19
C ARG A 453 -0.87 0.96 -10.69
N PHE A 454 0.41 1.06 -11.00
CA PHE A 454 1.29 2.11 -10.49
C PHE A 454 2.06 2.79 -11.62
N ALA A 455 1.91 4.10 -11.76
CA ALA A 455 2.80 4.88 -12.59
C ALA A 455 4.13 5.08 -11.84
N LEU A 456 5.25 4.74 -12.47
CA LEU A 456 6.57 4.95 -11.88
C LEU A 456 6.90 6.44 -11.72
N LEU A 457 7.85 6.75 -10.85
CA LEU A 457 8.17 8.12 -10.43
C LEU A 457 9.55 8.56 -10.97
N PRO A 458 9.66 8.98 -12.25
CA PRO A 458 10.94 9.24 -12.89
C PRO A 458 11.73 10.40 -12.30
N ASP A 459 11.12 11.24 -11.44
CA ASP A 459 11.79 12.34 -10.74
C ASP A 459 12.13 12.00 -9.27
N VAL A 460 11.92 10.76 -8.84
CA VAL A 460 12.17 10.29 -7.46
C VAL A 460 13.36 9.34 -7.41
N ASN A 461 13.39 8.33 -8.28
CA ASN A 461 14.52 7.40 -8.40
C ASN A 461 14.95 7.30 -9.87
N PHE A 462 16.17 6.81 -10.08
CA PHE A 462 16.58 6.31 -11.39
C PHE A 462 16.30 4.80 -11.45
N TYR A 463 15.75 4.34 -12.57
CA TYR A 463 15.27 2.97 -12.75
C TYR A 463 15.92 2.30 -13.95
N GLU A 464 16.28 1.05 -13.73
CA GLU A 464 16.73 0.12 -14.74
C GLU A 464 15.87 -1.14 -14.65
N PHE A 465 15.81 -1.91 -15.74
CA PHE A 465 14.94 -3.08 -15.84
C PHE A 465 15.69 -4.26 -16.44
N ILE A 466 15.64 -5.40 -15.76
CA ILE A 466 16.20 -6.66 -16.27
C ILE A 466 15.05 -7.44 -16.90
N PRO A 467 15.09 -7.78 -18.20
CA PRO A 467 14.10 -8.67 -18.80
C PRO A 467 14.01 -9.99 -18.04
N LEU A 468 12.81 -10.51 -17.78
CA LEU A 468 12.63 -11.70 -16.93
C LEU A 468 13.46 -12.92 -17.41
N ARG A 469 13.66 -13.08 -18.72
CA ARG A 469 14.51 -14.13 -19.33
C ARG A 469 15.98 -14.08 -18.90
N ASP A 470 16.44 -12.92 -18.42
CA ASP A 470 17.82 -12.65 -18.04
C ASP A 470 17.99 -12.52 -16.51
N LYS A 471 16.94 -12.77 -15.71
CA LYS A 471 16.93 -12.55 -14.25
C LYS A 471 18.04 -13.32 -13.52
N ASP A 472 18.35 -14.54 -13.96
CA ASP A 472 19.28 -15.43 -13.25
C ASP A 472 20.74 -15.10 -13.55
N LYS A 473 21.01 -14.18 -14.49
CA LYS A 473 22.35 -13.65 -14.74
C LYS A 473 22.73 -12.72 -13.60
N GLU A 474 24.02 -12.72 -13.24
CA GLU A 474 24.51 -11.86 -12.18
C GLU A 474 24.58 -10.39 -12.62
N GLN A 475 25.10 -10.14 -13.82
CA GLN A 475 25.28 -8.82 -14.43
C GLN A 475 24.60 -8.74 -15.82
N PRO A 476 23.27 -8.91 -15.93
CA PRO A 476 22.57 -8.80 -17.20
C PRO A 476 22.60 -7.37 -17.74
N LYS A 477 22.44 -7.24 -19.06
CA LYS A 477 22.17 -5.94 -19.67
C LYS A 477 20.79 -5.46 -19.21
N THR A 478 20.76 -4.26 -18.66
CA THR A 478 19.54 -3.57 -18.24
C THR A 478 18.95 -2.73 -19.37
N LEU A 479 17.67 -2.44 -19.26
CA LEU A 479 16.92 -1.51 -20.10
C LEU A 479 16.54 -0.26 -19.31
N PHE A 480 16.41 0.87 -20.00
CA PHE A 480 15.85 2.10 -19.45
C PHE A 480 14.32 2.17 -19.65
N MET A 481 13.65 3.12 -18.99
CA MET A 481 12.19 3.22 -18.99
C MET A 481 11.56 3.30 -20.37
N GLU A 482 12.15 4.07 -21.28
CA GLU A 482 11.68 4.30 -22.64
C GLU A 482 11.87 3.09 -23.57
N GLN A 483 12.64 2.10 -23.12
CA GLN A 483 12.92 0.86 -23.86
C GLN A 483 11.97 -0.27 -23.47
N LEU A 484 11.05 -0.04 -22.52
CA LEU A 484 10.14 -1.08 -22.05
C LEU A 484 9.00 -1.33 -23.04
N GLU A 485 8.56 -2.58 -23.07
CA GLU A 485 7.49 -3.03 -23.94
C GLU A 485 6.24 -3.37 -23.15
N TRP A 486 5.09 -3.08 -23.75
CA TRP A 486 3.80 -3.44 -23.18
C TRP A 486 3.67 -4.96 -22.99
N ASN A 487 3.03 -5.38 -21.89
CA ASN A 487 2.76 -6.77 -21.51
C ASN A 487 4.02 -7.65 -21.37
N HIS A 488 5.16 -7.05 -21.05
CA HIS A 488 6.38 -7.76 -20.69
C HIS A 488 6.70 -7.63 -19.20
N ASP A 489 7.40 -8.64 -18.68
CA ASP A 489 7.79 -8.76 -17.28
C ASP A 489 9.28 -8.42 -17.11
N TYR A 490 9.58 -7.65 -16.06
CA TYR A 490 10.92 -7.17 -15.75
C TYR A 490 11.19 -7.24 -14.24
N GLU A 491 12.43 -7.53 -13.88
CA GLU A 491 12.93 -7.28 -12.52
C GLU A 491 13.36 -5.81 -12.41
N LEU A 492 12.94 -5.16 -11.31
CA LEU A 492 13.22 -3.75 -11.06
C LEU A 492 14.62 -3.56 -10.45
N VAL A 493 15.39 -2.64 -11.01
CA VAL A 493 16.67 -2.16 -10.50
C VAL A 493 16.55 -0.67 -10.21
N ILE A 494 17.04 -0.22 -9.07
CA ILE A 494 16.84 1.16 -8.59
C ILE A 494 18.14 1.82 -8.18
N THR A 495 18.20 3.13 -8.40
CA THR A 495 19.18 4.04 -7.78
C THR A 495 18.44 5.14 -7.03
N THR A 496 18.75 5.33 -5.75
CA THR A 496 17.92 6.12 -4.83
C THR A 496 18.70 7.19 -4.05
N ALA A 497 17.99 8.12 -3.43
CA ALA A 497 18.59 9.15 -2.57
C ALA A 497 19.28 8.59 -1.31
N ALA A 498 19.00 7.34 -0.94
CA ALA A 498 19.71 6.62 0.13
C ALA A 498 21.07 6.06 -0.32
N ASN A 499 21.52 6.39 -1.54
CA ASN A 499 22.75 5.91 -2.17
C ASN A 499 22.80 4.39 -2.42
N LEU A 500 21.63 3.77 -2.57
CA LEU A 500 21.52 2.49 -3.26
C LEU A 500 21.74 2.78 -4.75
N ASN A 501 22.73 2.15 -5.38
CA ASN A 501 23.17 2.41 -6.75
C ASN A 501 23.12 1.10 -7.54
N ARG A 502 22.37 1.09 -8.65
CA ARG A 502 22.08 -0.10 -9.46
C ARG A 502 21.64 -1.30 -8.61
N TYR A 503 20.86 -1.03 -7.57
CA TYR A 503 20.43 -2.03 -6.60
C TYR A 503 19.32 -2.90 -7.18
N ARG A 504 19.57 -4.20 -7.24
CA ARG A 504 18.57 -5.20 -7.66
C ARG A 504 17.52 -5.37 -6.56
N LEU A 505 16.34 -4.79 -6.77
CA LEU A 505 15.24 -4.86 -5.81
C LEU A 505 14.68 -6.28 -5.71
N GLY A 506 14.80 -7.04 -6.80
CA GLY A 506 14.25 -8.38 -6.95
C GLY A 506 12.78 -8.41 -7.33
N ASP A 507 12.02 -7.33 -7.12
CA ASP A 507 10.60 -7.30 -7.46
C ASP A 507 10.36 -7.47 -8.97
N ILE A 508 9.45 -8.37 -9.34
CA ILE A 508 9.01 -8.57 -10.73
C ILE A 508 7.76 -7.75 -10.99
N VAL A 509 7.82 -6.93 -12.03
CA VAL A 509 6.75 -6.04 -12.46
C VAL A 509 6.38 -6.29 -13.92
N ARG A 510 5.09 -6.21 -14.22
CA ARG A 510 4.58 -6.23 -15.60
C ARG A 510 4.24 -4.83 -16.06
N VAL A 511 4.71 -4.43 -17.23
CA VAL A 511 4.25 -3.19 -17.88
C VAL A 511 2.88 -3.43 -18.49
N VAL A 512 1.86 -2.73 -18.01
CA VAL A 512 0.47 -2.93 -18.44
C VAL A 512 -0.12 -1.75 -19.19
N ASP A 513 0.51 -0.57 -19.09
CA ASP A 513 0.13 0.63 -19.82
C ASP A 513 1.27 1.64 -19.79
N PHE A 514 1.07 2.80 -20.41
CA PHE A 514 1.96 3.95 -20.33
C PHE A 514 1.16 5.22 -20.06
N TYR A 515 1.55 5.96 -19.01
CA TYR A 515 1.07 7.31 -18.77
C TYR A 515 1.96 8.27 -19.55
N ASN A 516 1.54 8.64 -20.76
CA ASN A 516 2.39 9.25 -21.77
C ASN A 516 3.60 8.34 -22.04
N GLU A 517 4.82 8.71 -21.63
CA GLU A 517 6.01 7.86 -21.76
C GLU A 517 6.35 7.09 -20.47
N ILE A 518 5.67 7.37 -19.34
CA ILE A 518 5.96 6.72 -18.05
C ILE A 518 5.35 5.30 -18.06
N PRO A 519 6.15 4.25 -17.80
CA PRO A 519 5.62 2.90 -17.64
C PRO A 519 4.63 2.82 -16.46
N VAL A 520 3.47 2.22 -16.73
CA VAL A 520 2.50 1.84 -15.71
C VAL A 520 2.63 0.36 -15.44
N VAL A 521 2.89 0.01 -14.19
CA VAL A 521 3.25 -1.35 -13.80
C VAL A 521 2.25 -2.00 -12.85
N GLU A 522 2.11 -3.32 -12.97
CA GLU A 522 1.48 -4.20 -11.98
C GLU A 522 2.56 -5.03 -11.29
N PHE A 523 2.56 -5.04 -9.96
CA PHE A 523 3.43 -5.91 -9.18
C PHE A 523 2.98 -7.37 -9.34
N LYS A 524 3.90 -8.27 -9.69
CA LYS A 524 3.64 -9.70 -9.80
C LYS A 524 4.06 -10.43 -8.54
N GLU A 525 5.36 -10.44 -8.26
CA GLU A 525 5.96 -11.27 -7.22
C GLU A 525 7.34 -10.79 -6.81
N LYS A 526 7.81 -11.32 -5.66
CA LYS A 526 9.19 -11.24 -5.23
C LYS A 526 9.81 -12.65 -5.33
N PRO A 527 10.90 -12.86 -6.11
CA PRO A 527 11.48 -14.18 -6.42
C PRO A 527 11.87 -15.04 -5.22
N SER A 528 12.07 -14.43 -4.04
CA SER A 528 12.44 -15.14 -2.80
C SER A 528 11.32 -16.03 -2.22
N ALA A 529 10.16 -16.12 -2.89
CA ALA A 529 9.01 -16.92 -2.48
C ALA A 529 8.63 -17.93 -3.57
N THR A 530 9.55 -18.86 -3.87
CA THR A 530 9.24 -20.07 -4.65
C THR A 530 9.36 -21.31 -3.76
N LEU A 531 8.55 -22.32 -4.08
CA LEU A 531 8.53 -23.64 -3.45
C LEU A 531 9.20 -24.62 -4.41
N SER A 532 10.30 -25.26 -4.00
CA SER A 532 11.09 -26.06 -4.94
C SER A 532 11.82 -27.21 -4.27
N VAL A 533 11.37 -28.44 -4.51
CA VAL A 533 12.02 -29.64 -3.98
C VAL A 533 12.96 -30.30 -5.00
N ARG A 534 12.65 -30.18 -6.29
CA ARG A 534 13.36 -30.81 -7.41
C ARG A 534 13.75 -29.81 -8.52
N GLY A 535 13.63 -28.51 -8.25
CA GLY A 535 13.98 -27.44 -9.18
C GLY A 535 12.80 -26.89 -9.98
N GLU A 536 11.57 -27.23 -9.61
CA GLU A 536 10.34 -26.71 -10.22
C GLU A 536 10.12 -25.23 -9.96
N GLN A 537 10.65 -24.67 -8.87
CA GLN A 537 10.53 -23.24 -8.54
C GLN A 537 9.08 -22.69 -8.61
N VAL A 538 8.12 -23.42 -8.02
CA VAL A 538 6.70 -23.01 -8.05
C VAL A 538 6.54 -21.69 -7.28
N PRO A 539 6.10 -20.59 -7.92
CA PRO A 539 5.91 -19.32 -7.22
C PRO A 539 4.73 -19.36 -6.25
N GLU A 540 4.80 -18.58 -5.16
CA GLU A 540 3.72 -18.45 -4.18
C GLU A 540 2.37 -18.12 -4.85
N ASN A 541 2.36 -17.27 -5.89
CA ASN A 541 1.13 -16.93 -6.60
C ASN A 541 0.51 -18.13 -7.34
N SER A 542 1.33 -19.05 -7.84
CA SER A 542 0.84 -20.28 -8.47
C SER A 542 0.20 -21.21 -7.44
N VAL A 543 0.81 -21.35 -6.26
CA VAL A 543 0.23 -22.06 -5.11
C VAL A 543 -1.12 -21.45 -4.73
N TYR A 544 -1.17 -20.12 -4.55
CA TYR A 544 -2.41 -19.41 -4.22
C TYR A 544 -3.51 -19.66 -5.25
N ARG A 545 -3.22 -19.53 -6.54
CA ARG A 545 -4.20 -19.75 -7.62
C ARG A 545 -4.69 -21.19 -7.66
N ALA A 546 -3.81 -22.17 -7.46
CA ALA A 546 -4.18 -23.58 -7.40
C ALA A 546 -5.12 -23.86 -6.22
N LEU A 547 -4.82 -23.31 -5.03
CA LEU A 547 -5.70 -23.40 -3.86
C LEU A 547 -7.05 -22.73 -4.10
N MET A 548 -7.08 -21.51 -4.65
CA MET A 548 -8.35 -20.83 -4.91
C MET A 548 -9.23 -21.57 -5.91
N ASN A 549 -8.64 -22.20 -6.94
CA ASN A 549 -9.38 -23.04 -7.88
C ASN A 549 -9.93 -24.29 -7.19
N THR A 550 -9.14 -24.89 -6.29
CA THR A 550 -9.55 -26.05 -5.48
C THR A 550 -10.75 -25.72 -4.60
N ILE A 551 -10.68 -24.61 -3.85
CA ILE A 551 -11.79 -24.15 -2.99
C ILE A 551 -13.03 -23.83 -3.83
N ALA A 552 -12.86 -23.29 -5.03
CA ALA A 552 -13.98 -23.01 -5.93
C ALA A 552 -14.65 -24.30 -6.46
N GLN A 553 -13.90 -25.38 -6.67
CA GLN A 553 -14.40 -26.70 -7.09
C GLN A 553 -15.05 -27.45 -5.92
N MET A 554 -14.59 -27.24 -4.69
CA MET A 554 -15.04 -27.92 -3.47
C MET A 554 -16.03 -27.09 -2.63
N LYS A 555 -16.76 -26.15 -3.23
CA LYS A 555 -17.67 -25.22 -2.52
C LYS A 555 -18.76 -25.89 -1.67
N SER A 556 -19.11 -27.14 -1.95
CA SER A 556 -20.09 -27.91 -1.17
C SER A 556 -19.56 -28.29 0.22
N ARG A 557 -18.24 -28.43 0.37
CA ARG A 557 -17.57 -28.82 1.63
C ARG A 557 -16.78 -27.67 2.25
N ILE A 558 -16.25 -26.76 1.43
CA ILE A 558 -15.39 -25.67 1.88
C ILE A 558 -16.03 -24.35 1.48
N SER A 559 -16.55 -23.62 2.48
CA SER A 559 -17.15 -22.30 2.24
C SER A 559 -16.09 -21.25 1.95
N ASN A 560 -14.96 -21.29 2.68
CA ASN A 560 -13.89 -20.31 2.52
C ASN A 560 -12.51 -20.83 2.96
N LEU A 561 -11.46 -20.30 2.32
CA LEU A 561 -10.07 -20.40 2.78
C LEU A 561 -9.78 -19.22 3.72
N VAL A 562 -9.40 -19.52 4.98
CA VAL A 562 -9.04 -18.50 5.97
C VAL A 562 -7.61 -18.03 5.76
N ASP A 563 -6.66 -18.97 5.72
CA ASP A 563 -5.24 -18.71 5.48
C ASP A 563 -4.51 -20.00 5.06
N TYR A 564 -3.28 -19.88 4.57
CA TYR A 564 -2.47 -21.04 4.19
C TYR A 564 -0.97 -20.79 4.35
N ALA A 565 -0.21 -21.87 4.46
CA ALA A 565 1.25 -21.84 4.31
C ALA A 565 1.71 -23.13 3.65
N THR A 566 2.91 -23.11 3.09
CA THR A 566 3.51 -24.23 2.39
C THR A 566 4.98 -24.36 2.75
N CYS A 567 5.53 -25.55 2.62
CA CYS A 567 6.95 -25.79 2.75
C CYS A 567 7.38 -27.00 1.95
N GLU A 568 8.69 -27.11 1.76
CA GLU A 568 9.33 -28.29 1.19
C GLU A 568 9.35 -29.40 2.25
N ASN A 569 9.13 -30.65 1.85
CA ASN A 569 9.09 -31.78 2.78
C ASN A 569 10.37 -31.91 3.64
N ILE A 570 11.52 -31.44 3.16
CA ILE A 570 12.77 -31.46 3.94
C ILE A 570 12.64 -30.69 5.27
N LEU A 571 11.80 -29.65 5.33
CA LEU A 571 11.52 -28.92 6.56
C LEU A 571 10.65 -29.74 7.53
N LEU A 572 9.74 -30.59 7.04
CA LEU A 572 9.01 -31.56 7.86
C LEU A 572 9.93 -32.66 8.39
N ASN A 573 10.82 -33.19 7.55
CA ASN A 573 11.81 -34.18 7.96
C ASN A 573 12.71 -33.61 9.06
N SER A 574 13.15 -32.35 8.92
CA SER A 574 13.92 -31.65 9.96
C SER A 574 13.14 -31.49 11.28
N ALA A 575 11.82 -31.50 11.21
CA ALA A 575 10.88 -31.47 12.34
C ALA A 575 10.56 -32.87 12.90
N ASN A 576 11.28 -33.92 12.47
CA ASN A 576 11.05 -35.32 12.82
C ASN A 576 9.67 -35.85 12.39
N VAL A 577 9.09 -35.28 11.32
CA VAL A 577 7.87 -35.79 10.68
C VAL A 577 8.29 -36.42 9.36
N ASP A 578 8.42 -37.76 9.36
CA ASP A 578 8.65 -38.56 8.17
C ASP A 578 7.40 -39.39 7.88
N LEU A 579 6.81 -39.17 6.70
CA LEU A 579 5.62 -39.91 6.25
C LEU A 579 5.97 -41.23 5.55
N GLY A 580 7.26 -41.57 5.42
CA GLY A 580 7.72 -42.77 4.72
C GLY A 580 7.46 -42.73 3.21
N LEU A 581 7.19 -41.54 2.65
CA LEU A 581 6.97 -41.36 1.22
C LEU A 581 8.29 -41.43 0.47
N ALA A 582 8.37 -42.33 -0.52
CA ALA A 582 9.59 -42.58 -1.28
C ALA A 582 10.03 -41.39 -2.17
N LEU A 583 9.09 -40.54 -2.57
CA LEU A 583 9.36 -39.37 -3.40
C LEU A 583 9.13 -38.06 -2.62
N PRO A 584 9.90 -37.01 -2.92
CA PRO A 584 9.71 -35.71 -2.29
C PRO A 584 8.36 -35.08 -2.65
N TYR A 585 7.87 -34.17 -1.81
CA TYR A 585 6.53 -33.58 -1.94
C TYR A 585 6.47 -32.16 -1.39
N HIS A 586 5.42 -31.44 -1.77
CA HIS A 586 5.04 -30.16 -1.18
C HIS A 586 4.15 -30.40 0.03
N ALA A 587 4.39 -29.72 1.14
CA ALA A 587 3.51 -29.72 2.29
C ALA A 587 2.71 -28.42 2.33
N ILE A 588 1.41 -28.52 2.60
CA ILE A 588 0.47 -27.39 2.56
C ILE A 588 -0.34 -27.41 3.85
N PHE A 589 -0.28 -26.33 4.61
CA PHE A 589 -1.09 -26.08 5.79
C PHE A 589 -2.26 -25.18 5.39
N VAL A 590 -3.48 -25.60 5.68
CA VAL A 590 -4.68 -24.91 5.21
C VAL A 590 -5.65 -24.70 6.37
N GLU A 591 -6.01 -23.45 6.68
CA GLU A 591 -7.11 -23.14 7.59
C GLU A 591 -8.36 -22.83 6.77
N ILE A 592 -9.42 -23.60 6.96
CA ILE A 592 -10.68 -23.50 6.20
C ILE A 592 -11.86 -23.16 7.11
N SER A 593 -12.92 -22.63 6.51
CA SER A 593 -14.19 -22.35 7.17
C SER A 593 -15.34 -23.01 6.40
N PRO A 594 -16.23 -23.78 7.05
CA PRO A 594 -16.19 -24.17 8.47
C PRO A 594 -15.00 -25.08 8.80
N SER A 595 -14.59 -25.11 10.07
CA SER A 595 -13.55 -26.04 10.54
C SER A 595 -14.14 -27.46 10.60
N PRO A 596 -13.39 -28.50 10.20
CA PRO A 596 -13.82 -29.89 10.34
C PRO A 596 -14.09 -30.25 11.81
N THR A 597 -15.10 -31.09 12.06
CA THR A 597 -15.55 -31.47 13.41
C THR A 597 -15.26 -32.94 13.78
N GLU A 598 -15.04 -33.83 12.80
CA GLU A 598 -14.76 -35.26 13.03
C GLU A 598 -13.40 -35.70 12.44
N LYS A 599 -12.71 -36.64 13.10
CA LYS A 599 -11.36 -37.09 12.70
C LYS A 599 -11.34 -37.80 11.34
N ASP A 600 -12.31 -38.67 11.07
CA ASP A 600 -12.35 -39.45 9.82
C ASP A 600 -12.68 -38.56 8.60
N ASP A 601 -13.57 -37.57 8.76
CA ASP A 601 -13.86 -36.54 7.73
C ASP A 601 -12.66 -35.59 7.49
N THR A 602 -11.79 -35.41 8.49
CA THR A 602 -10.62 -34.52 8.37
C THR A 602 -9.55 -35.10 7.44
N ALA A 603 -9.21 -36.39 7.58
CA ALA A 603 -8.21 -37.05 6.75
C ALA A 603 -8.67 -37.16 5.29
N ASP A 604 -9.93 -37.54 5.07
CA ASP A 604 -10.53 -37.62 3.74
C ASP A 604 -10.60 -36.24 3.07
N LEU A 605 -11.03 -35.20 3.81
CA LEU A 605 -11.05 -33.84 3.29
C LEU A 605 -9.65 -33.34 2.93
N ALA A 606 -8.64 -33.61 3.77
CA ALA A 606 -7.26 -33.23 3.48
C ALA A 606 -6.74 -33.91 2.20
N LYS A 607 -7.06 -35.19 2.01
CA LYS A 607 -6.71 -35.96 0.80
C LYS A 607 -7.41 -35.42 -0.45
N ASP A 608 -8.69 -35.09 -0.35
CA ASP A 608 -9.45 -34.52 -1.47
C ASP A 608 -8.92 -33.14 -1.87
N ILE A 609 -8.58 -32.29 -0.89
CA ILE A 609 -7.93 -31.00 -1.13
C ILE A 609 -6.57 -31.23 -1.79
N ALA A 610 -5.77 -32.17 -1.30
CA ALA A 610 -4.45 -32.48 -1.84
C ALA A 610 -4.53 -32.88 -3.32
N GLN A 611 -5.44 -33.80 -3.67
CA GLN A 611 -5.62 -34.26 -5.04
C GLN A 611 -6.12 -33.13 -5.95
N THR A 612 -7.14 -32.40 -5.53
CA THR A 612 -7.73 -31.32 -6.33
C THR A 612 -6.75 -30.16 -6.51
N TYR A 613 -5.96 -29.84 -5.47
CA TYR A 613 -4.87 -28.87 -5.55
C TYR A 613 -3.82 -29.30 -6.56
N ASP A 614 -3.38 -30.56 -6.50
CA ASP A 614 -2.37 -31.11 -7.38
C ASP A 614 -2.79 -30.99 -8.85
N GLU A 615 -4.03 -31.39 -9.18
CA GLU A 615 -4.59 -31.26 -10.53
C GLU A 615 -4.63 -29.81 -11.02
N ASN A 616 -4.99 -28.87 -10.13
CA ASN A 616 -5.03 -27.45 -10.49
C ASN A 616 -3.62 -26.86 -10.63
N LEU A 617 -2.66 -27.25 -9.81
CA LEU A 617 -1.29 -26.77 -9.90
C LEU A 617 -0.60 -27.29 -11.17
N ARG A 618 -0.83 -28.55 -11.55
CA ARG A 618 -0.34 -29.12 -12.81
C ARG A 618 -0.81 -28.34 -14.04
N LYS A 619 -2.06 -27.87 -14.04
CA LYS A 619 -2.59 -27.00 -15.12
C LYS A 619 -1.97 -25.60 -15.15
N ILE A 620 -1.49 -25.12 -14.00
CA ILE A 620 -0.95 -23.76 -13.86
C ILE A 620 0.56 -23.73 -14.09
N HIS A 621 1.27 -24.81 -13.76
CA HIS A 621 2.73 -24.81 -13.69
C HIS A 621 3.35 -26.00 -14.42
N GLU A 622 3.83 -25.75 -15.65
CA GLU A 622 4.36 -26.76 -16.57
C GLU A 622 5.47 -27.63 -15.97
N LYS A 623 6.48 -27.02 -15.33
CA LYS A 623 7.59 -27.80 -14.75
C LYS A 623 7.16 -28.70 -13.59
N TYR A 624 6.11 -28.30 -12.87
CA TYR A 624 5.56 -29.11 -11.80
C TYR A 624 4.80 -30.31 -12.38
N ASP A 625 4.01 -30.09 -13.44
CA ASP A 625 3.32 -31.15 -14.18
C ASP A 625 4.29 -32.17 -14.78
N GLU A 626 5.41 -31.73 -15.37
CA GLU A 626 6.46 -32.60 -15.88
C GLU A 626 7.01 -33.52 -14.76
N LEU A 627 7.39 -32.96 -13.62
CA LEU A 627 7.96 -33.71 -12.50
C LEU A 627 6.95 -34.60 -11.76
N ARG A 628 5.65 -34.26 -11.79
CA ARG A 628 4.55 -35.11 -11.27
C ARG A 628 4.17 -36.23 -12.23
N SER A 629 4.35 -36.02 -13.54
CA SER A 629 4.14 -37.05 -14.57
C SER A 629 5.29 -38.05 -14.61
N LEU A 630 6.49 -37.61 -14.23
CA LEU A 630 7.62 -38.48 -13.91
C LEU A 630 7.50 -38.99 -12.46
N PRO A 631 8.08 -40.16 -12.11
CA PRO A 631 8.17 -40.60 -10.72
C PRO A 631 9.24 -39.79 -9.95
N SER A 632 9.22 -38.46 -10.08
CA SER A 632 10.18 -37.55 -9.45
C SER A 632 9.57 -36.74 -8.30
N LEU A 633 8.26 -36.54 -8.29
CA LEU A 633 7.55 -35.77 -7.27
C LEU A 633 6.23 -36.46 -6.88
N SER A 634 6.00 -36.59 -5.58
CA SER A 634 4.74 -37.08 -5.01
C SER A 634 3.66 -36.00 -5.04
N CYS A 635 2.40 -36.42 -4.86
CA CYS A 635 1.28 -35.50 -4.61
C CYS A 635 1.59 -34.64 -3.37
N ALA A 636 1.13 -33.39 -3.38
CA ALA A 636 1.23 -32.54 -2.21
C ALA A 636 0.51 -33.19 -1.01
N VAL A 637 1.01 -32.93 0.19
CA VAL A 637 0.41 -33.35 1.46
C VAL A 637 -0.25 -32.15 2.11
N VAL A 638 -1.49 -32.31 2.55
CA VAL A 638 -2.28 -31.24 3.16
C VAL A 638 -2.48 -31.50 4.64
N TYR A 639 -2.23 -30.48 5.46
CA TYR A 639 -2.50 -30.44 6.89
C TYR A 639 -3.59 -29.41 7.14
N LEU A 640 -4.71 -29.85 7.71
CA LEU A 640 -5.80 -28.95 8.08
C LEU A 640 -5.48 -28.27 9.41
N ILE A 641 -5.53 -26.95 9.45
CA ILE A 641 -5.19 -26.15 10.64
C ILE A 641 -6.46 -25.85 11.44
N LYS A 642 -6.37 -26.03 12.76
CA LYS A 642 -7.45 -25.67 13.70
C LYS A 642 -7.82 -24.19 13.56
N ALA A 643 -9.10 -23.86 13.70
CA ALA A 643 -9.58 -22.48 13.67
C ALA A 643 -8.72 -21.53 14.55
N GLY A 644 -8.33 -20.40 13.97
CA GLY A 644 -7.45 -19.40 14.57
C GLY A 644 -5.98 -19.82 14.64
N GLY A 645 -5.55 -20.91 14.00
CA GLY A 645 -4.18 -21.39 14.01
C GLY A 645 -3.19 -20.38 13.42
N PHE A 646 -3.54 -19.77 12.29
CA PHE A 646 -2.70 -18.71 11.69
C PHE A 646 -2.73 -17.41 12.51
N SER A 647 -3.84 -17.11 13.19
CA SER A 647 -3.89 -16.01 14.16
C SER A 647 -2.89 -16.23 15.30
N ARG A 648 -2.85 -17.45 15.87
CA ARG A 648 -1.87 -17.82 16.91
C ARG A 648 -0.44 -17.79 16.39
N LEU A 649 -0.20 -18.22 15.14
CA LEU A 649 1.12 -18.14 14.50
C LEU A 649 1.58 -16.68 14.39
N LYS A 650 0.69 -15.78 13.97
CA LYS A 650 0.97 -14.36 13.90
C LYS A 650 1.35 -13.78 15.26
N ASP A 651 0.60 -14.12 16.31
CA ASP A 651 0.92 -13.68 17.68
C ASP A 651 2.28 -14.23 18.15
N HIS A 652 2.59 -15.48 17.82
CA HIS A 652 3.88 -16.09 18.12
C HIS A 652 5.04 -15.35 17.43
N LEU A 653 4.91 -15.04 16.14
CA LEU A 653 5.90 -14.29 15.36
C LEU A 653 6.13 -12.88 15.93
N ILE A 654 5.07 -12.18 16.33
CA ILE A 654 5.16 -10.86 16.95
C ILE A 654 6.00 -10.93 18.24
N ARG A 655 5.82 -12.00 19.04
CA ARG A 655 6.55 -12.18 20.31
C ARG A 655 8.01 -12.59 20.11
N THR A 656 8.29 -13.48 19.16
CA THR A 656 9.63 -14.06 18.96
C THR A 656 10.56 -13.19 18.14
N MET A 657 10.06 -12.50 17.11
CA MET A 657 10.92 -11.72 16.21
C MET A 657 11.24 -10.31 16.72
N GLY A 658 10.63 -9.86 17.82
CA GLY A 658 10.79 -8.49 18.33
C GLY A 658 10.28 -7.39 17.37
N VAL A 659 9.74 -7.77 16.21
CA VAL A 659 9.21 -6.84 15.20
C VAL A 659 7.77 -6.45 15.50
N THR A 660 7.34 -5.30 14.99
CA THR A 660 5.97 -4.82 15.19
C THR A 660 4.96 -5.68 14.43
N SER A 661 3.70 -5.72 14.89
CA SER A 661 2.62 -6.49 14.23
C SER A 661 2.30 -6.01 12.80
N PHE A 662 2.84 -4.87 12.37
CA PHE A 662 2.82 -4.39 10.97
C PHE A 662 3.81 -5.09 10.06
N GLU A 663 4.96 -5.46 10.63
CA GLU A 663 6.11 -5.95 9.89
C GLU A 663 6.07 -7.48 9.74
N VAL A 664 5.27 -8.15 10.57
CA VAL A 664 4.97 -9.57 10.45
C VAL A 664 4.14 -9.80 9.19
N LYS A 665 4.84 -9.97 8.08
CA LYS A 665 4.30 -10.56 6.85
C LYS A 665 4.20 -12.06 7.07
N MET A 666 2.97 -12.59 7.13
CA MET A 666 2.76 -14.04 7.08
C MET A 666 3.39 -14.54 5.79
N ARG A 667 4.43 -15.36 5.90
CA ARG A 667 5.05 -15.99 4.72
C ARG A 667 4.26 -17.25 4.41
N HIS A 668 3.67 -17.31 3.22
CA HIS A 668 2.99 -18.52 2.77
C HIS A 668 3.96 -19.60 2.29
N ILE A 669 5.25 -19.28 2.13
CA ILE A 669 6.31 -20.29 1.95
C ILE A 669 7.24 -20.22 3.17
N LEU A 670 7.18 -21.26 3.99
CA LEU A 670 7.95 -21.37 5.22
C LEU A 670 9.35 -21.89 4.92
N GLN A 671 10.34 -21.26 5.54
CA GLN A 671 11.75 -21.59 5.39
C GLN A 671 12.40 -21.99 6.72
N LYS A 672 11.65 -21.92 7.83
CA LYS A 672 12.16 -22.17 9.18
C LYS A 672 11.43 -23.33 9.84
N ARG A 673 12.21 -24.26 10.39
CA ARG A 673 11.71 -25.43 11.14
C ARG A 673 10.76 -25.06 12.27
N GLU A 674 11.05 -23.99 13.01
CA GLU A 674 10.24 -23.52 14.15
C GLU A 674 8.78 -23.20 13.76
N LEU A 675 8.57 -22.62 12.58
CA LEU A 675 7.25 -22.24 12.09
C LEU A 675 6.45 -23.44 11.61
N VAL A 676 7.13 -24.41 10.99
CA VAL A 676 6.52 -25.68 10.58
C VAL A 676 6.07 -26.47 11.81
N MET A 677 6.92 -26.58 12.84
CA MET A 677 6.56 -27.20 14.12
C MET A 677 5.36 -26.53 14.78
N PHE A 678 5.31 -25.19 14.75
CA PHE A 678 4.18 -24.45 15.32
C PHE A 678 2.87 -24.80 14.62
N LEU A 679 2.87 -24.86 13.28
CA LEU A 679 1.67 -25.22 12.51
C LEU A 679 1.27 -26.68 12.70
N LEU A 680 2.24 -27.62 12.74
CA LEU A 680 1.97 -29.03 13.03
C LEU A 680 1.28 -29.21 14.40
N ASN A 681 1.75 -28.50 15.43
CA ASN A 681 1.12 -28.53 16.77
C ASN A 681 -0.30 -27.94 16.78
N ASN A 682 -0.62 -27.10 15.79
CA ASN A 682 -1.93 -26.50 15.61
C ASN A 682 -2.75 -27.18 14.50
N ALA A 683 -2.24 -28.25 13.88
CA ALA A 683 -2.96 -29.02 12.90
C ALA A 683 -4.02 -29.90 13.58
N LEU A 684 -5.09 -30.17 12.84
CA LEU A 684 -6.02 -31.24 13.15
C LEU A 684 -5.32 -32.59 12.89
N PRO A 685 -5.71 -33.66 13.59
CA PRO A 685 -5.27 -35.01 13.25
C PRO A 685 -5.66 -35.28 11.79
N THR A 686 -4.67 -35.50 10.94
CA THR A 686 -4.81 -35.73 9.50
C THR A 686 -4.15 -37.03 9.12
#